data_AF-A0A2H3GXB2-F1
#
_entry.id   AF-A0A2H3GXB2-F1
#
_cell.length_a   1.000
_cell.length_b   1.000
_cell.length_c   1.000
_cell.angle_alpha   90.00
_cell.angle_beta   90.00
_cell.angle_gamma   90.00
#
_symmetry.space_group_name_H-M   'P 1'
#
loop_
_entity.id
_entity.type
_entity.pdbx_description
1 polymer ?
#
loop_
_entity_poly.entity_id
_entity_poly.type
_entity_poly.pdbx_seq_one_letter_code
_entity_poly.pdbx_strand_id
1 'polypeptide(L)'
;MAQYSQVHQGVYEMGSDGSSTYHSTLNPNDPSSYGYFTTGKPAPFPTNIEFEASQHLMHQNAPTGFVQRPVQRQPLRRRLGKTGMTIIILGTIVILVSCALLVYLWQGAEKARNRQPRAKEWDKIIFDNYAAQVATLCSAAIRVSMDLQTCLAAASMAAIVLETAGCRLSDLARLSISRAFGCDASPWDIFLITKSNRKTLFHCIILLFSFLLSLAMTFTSTILLFDFKTLPIAAPMVSKSIYVGFDISKDTAVFSGVSYWQSKPSAHWRFAETRPSSQKLAPKDVADTGDVYRAMIPMANVDNRTSLEYYSGTTIVSNTRTACVAPTLNNATLEYIYTGNNATEGLYLQAEFNSSTGWESGPSINGSYPATLSCRINNEWDQTNSTSWPISFCSFNLKHLAPKSESLKNPLSRHPYNFHPVLLLNASDALSKLRPIYHEDTNTWLNVTIPDDMQMTKSKRKGPWTTATSEDGTQLLQASVCFLSQNTPLLYNVTMTGRAIPSEPTSIAKWKTLQGKNGTEFLKQLGIGVSPSDTEARGILDLKILSGPASLADTGVAGWDEWVYQMIHFSLFDYSISGGWTFNNDALQGWFDTVANWPAHPEHSHLFQGVLQETDDPARAVQELFFRFYQMIFHDILPYFTQQQSVTTINVKQVLIPNKWTGLIIILSGVILHLALTLMTIIMFMASTKSSILGNAWHAVSQIISPETSVVVETVSSNGMRDGDVAKWAKSTGSDEHLYGLSTCADNKIRRR
;
A
#
# COMPACT_ATOMS: atom_id res chain seq x y z
N MET A 1 -15.97 4.13 -38.68
CA MET A 1 -15.18 5.01 -39.57
C MET A 1 -14.08 5.68 -38.76
N ALA A 2 -13.08 6.28 -39.43
CA ALA A 2 -12.00 7.10 -38.86
C ALA A 2 -11.07 6.44 -37.80
N GLN A 3 -9.91 5.96 -38.28
CA GLN A 3 -8.63 6.12 -37.56
C GLN A 3 -7.97 7.44 -38.02
N TYR A 4 -6.69 7.65 -37.65
CA TYR A 4 -5.84 8.86 -37.81
C TYR A 4 -5.91 9.85 -36.63
N SER A 5 -4.82 10.56 -36.24
CA SER A 5 -3.48 10.66 -36.86
C SER A 5 -2.32 10.77 -35.85
N GLN A 6 -1.12 10.37 -36.27
CA GLN A 6 0.18 10.84 -35.77
C GLN A 6 1.14 11.05 -36.96
N VAL A 7 2.27 11.71 -36.71
CA VAL A 7 3.43 11.98 -37.61
C VAL A 7 3.30 13.20 -38.54
N HIS A 8 4.27 14.12 -38.38
CA HIS A 8 4.87 14.94 -39.44
C HIS A 8 6.35 15.28 -39.11
N GLN A 9 7.14 15.74 -40.07
CA GLN A 9 8.61 15.85 -40.02
C GLN A 9 9.15 17.24 -40.48
N GLY A 10 10.45 17.51 -40.27
CA GLY A 10 11.19 18.74 -40.65
C GLY A 10 11.80 19.43 -39.40
N VAL A 11 13.10 19.78 -39.25
CA VAL A 11 14.27 19.95 -40.16
C VAL A 11 14.03 21.06 -41.20
N TYR A 12 14.76 22.18 -41.32
CA TYR A 12 16.20 22.58 -41.18
C TYR A 12 16.32 24.08 -40.70
N GLU A 13 17.41 24.72 -40.24
CA GLU A 13 18.80 24.42 -39.75
C GLU A 13 19.40 25.66 -39.00
N MET A 14 20.69 25.57 -38.58
CA MET A 14 21.69 26.63 -38.27
C MET A 14 21.65 27.47 -36.96
N GLY A 15 22.83 27.58 -36.30
CA GLY A 15 23.23 28.81 -35.60
C GLY A 15 23.99 28.75 -34.26
N SER A 16 25.20 28.15 -34.18
CA SER A 16 26.26 28.41 -33.15
C SER A 16 25.92 28.20 -31.64
N ASP A 17 26.83 27.87 -30.71
CA ASP A 17 28.32 27.81 -30.72
C ASP A 17 28.81 26.77 -29.65
N GLY A 18 30.11 26.58 -29.47
CA GLY A 18 30.66 26.15 -28.16
C GLY A 18 31.41 24.81 -28.06
N SER A 19 32.32 24.51 -28.99
CA SER A 19 33.57 23.73 -28.78
C SER A 19 33.54 22.47 -27.87
N SER A 20 33.57 21.27 -28.48
CA SER A 20 33.99 20.02 -27.81
C SER A 20 34.59 19.02 -28.80
N THR A 21 35.92 19.04 -28.96
CA THR A 21 36.69 18.12 -29.81
C THR A 21 38.10 17.87 -29.27
N TYR A 22 38.76 16.73 -29.53
CA TYR A 22 38.32 15.31 -29.65
C TYR A 22 39.61 14.44 -29.50
N HIS A 23 39.53 13.14 -29.85
CA HIS A 23 40.66 12.17 -29.94
C HIS A 23 41.88 12.68 -30.78
N SER A 24 43.08 12.06 -30.79
CA SER A 24 43.27 10.60 -30.97
C SER A 24 44.71 10.04 -30.92
N THR A 25 44.81 8.76 -30.51
CA THR A 25 45.71 7.68 -31.01
C THR A 25 47.25 7.70 -30.89
N LEU A 26 47.79 6.46 -30.94
CA LEU A 26 49.14 6.04 -31.38
C LEU A 26 50.33 6.22 -30.42
N ASN A 27 50.58 5.15 -29.66
CA ASN A 27 51.89 4.72 -29.15
C ASN A 27 52.84 4.42 -30.34
N PRO A 28 54.11 4.84 -30.32
CA PRO A 28 55.17 3.84 -30.12
C PRO A 28 56.44 4.31 -29.36
N ASN A 29 57.11 3.34 -28.72
CA ASN A 29 58.55 3.22 -28.44
C ASN A 29 59.27 4.19 -27.46
N ASP A 30 59.97 3.54 -26.52
CA ASP A 30 61.11 4.02 -25.69
C ASP A 30 62.39 4.23 -26.58
N PRO A 31 63.55 4.77 -26.12
CA PRO A 31 63.92 5.13 -24.74
C PRO A 31 64.77 6.40 -24.49
N SER A 32 64.67 6.91 -23.25
CA SER A 32 65.76 7.47 -22.40
C SER A 32 66.58 8.76 -22.76
N SER A 33 66.77 9.60 -21.72
CA SER A 33 68.04 10.25 -21.30
C SER A 33 68.30 11.77 -21.51
N TYR A 34 69.13 12.31 -20.58
CA TYR A 34 69.94 13.56 -20.55
C TYR A 34 69.35 14.97 -20.21
N GLY A 35 70.19 15.75 -19.49
CA GLY A 35 70.14 17.23 -19.27
C GLY A 35 69.20 17.72 -18.14
N TYR A 36 69.61 18.16 -16.94
CA TYR A 36 70.87 18.63 -16.33
C TYR A 36 71.37 20.05 -16.69
N PHE A 37 71.33 20.98 -15.70
CA PHE A 37 72.23 22.12 -15.36
C PHE A 37 71.49 23.15 -14.46
N THR A 38 72.05 24.11 -13.70
CA THR A 38 73.41 24.67 -13.39
C THR A 38 73.28 25.39 -12.01
N THR A 39 74.26 25.74 -11.16
CA THR A 39 75.62 25.25 -10.76
C THR A 39 76.08 26.04 -9.50
N GLY A 40 76.91 25.47 -8.61
CA GLY A 40 77.57 26.18 -7.49
C GLY A 40 78.70 25.37 -6.83
N LYS A 41 79.83 25.99 -6.47
CA LYS A 41 81.12 25.37 -6.08
C LYS A 41 81.92 26.31 -5.12
N PRO A 42 83.07 25.93 -4.52
CA PRO A 42 83.42 24.66 -3.83
C PRO A 42 84.27 24.88 -2.53
N ALA A 43 84.55 23.81 -1.77
CA ALA A 43 85.68 23.70 -0.82
C ALA A 43 86.06 22.20 -0.58
N PRO A 44 87.25 21.85 -0.05
CA PRO A 44 87.96 20.64 -0.49
C PRO A 44 87.98 19.42 0.45
N PHE A 45 88.33 18.27 -0.11
CA PHE A 45 88.63 17.00 0.58
C PHE A 45 90.06 16.94 1.15
N PRO A 46 90.26 16.19 2.25
CA PRO A 46 91.47 15.39 2.51
C PRO A 46 91.29 13.91 2.12
N THR A 47 92.40 13.19 2.00
CA THR A 47 92.51 11.83 1.43
C THR A 47 92.37 10.67 2.43
N ASN A 48 92.13 9.47 1.88
CA ASN A 48 92.09 8.15 2.52
C ASN A 48 93.28 7.82 3.45
N ILE A 49 93.31 8.29 4.70
CA ILE A 49 94.17 7.74 5.78
C ILE A 49 93.41 7.72 7.11
N GLU A 50 92.35 6.91 7.22
CA GLU A 50 91.69 6.65 8.52
C GLU A 50 91.05 5.25 8.64
N PHE A 51 91.34 4.34 7.70
CA PHE A 51 90.71 3.01 7.61
C PHE A 51 91.28 1.96 8.59
N GLU A 52 92.41 2.24 9.25
CA GLU A 52 93.07 1.31 10.19
C GLU A 52 92.95 1.73 11.67
N ALA A 53 92.55 2.97 11.97
CA ALA A 53 92.55 3.50 13.35
C ALA A 53 91.38 2.99 14.22
N SER A 54 90.26 2.58 13.62
CA SER A 54 89.06 2.13 14.36
C SER A 54 89.05 0.64 14.71
N GLN A 55 89.98 -0.16 14.17
CA GLN A 55 89.95 -1.62 14.32
C GLN A 55 90.50 -2.11 15.67
N HIS A 56 91.13 -1.23 16.46
CA HIS A 56 91.87 -1.61 17.67
C HIS A 56 91.17 -1.33 19.02
N LEU A 57 89.90 -0.91 19.00
CA LEU A 57 89.04 -0.83 20.21
C LEU A 57 88.17 -2.08 20.45
N MET A 58 88.37 -3.13 19.64
CA MET A 58 87.69 -4.43 19.73
C MET A 58 88.30 -5.38 20.80
N HIS A 59 88.61 -4.90 22.01
CA HIS A 59 88.98 -5.81 23.12
C HIS A 59 88.90 -5.20 24.54
N GLN A 60 87.71 -4.82 25.04
CA GLN A 60 87.39 -4.84 26.49
C GLN A 60 85.89 -4.62 26.82
N ASN A 61 85.03 -5.56 26.42
CA ASN A 61 83.70 -5.68 27.02
C ASN A 61 83.68 -6.88 27.99
N ALA A 62 83.93 -6.58 29.28
CA ALA A 62 83.62 -7.51 30.36
C ALA A 62 82.09 -7.72 30.43
N PRO A 63 81.58 -8.89 30.86
CA PRO A 63 80.15 -9.17 30.88
C PRO A 63 79.44 -8.37 31.98
N THR A 64 78.99 -7.17 31.65
CA THR A 64 78.02 -6.39 32.42
C THR A 64 76.67 -7.11 32.36
N GLY A 65 76.47 -8.07 33.26
CA GLY A 65 75.28 -8.91 33.31
C GLY A 65 74.00 -8.08 33.30
N PHE A 66 73.07 -8.42 32.39
CA PHE A 66 71.79 -7.75 32.27
C PHE A 66 71.06 -7.75 33.62
N VAL A 67 70.94 -6.57 34.23
CA VAL A 67 70.22 -6.40 35.49
C VAL A 67 68.73 -6.64 35.24
N GLN A 68 68.28 -7.87 35.50
CA GLN A 68 66.89 -8.29 35.36
C GLN A 68 66.01 -7.52 36.34
N ARG A 69 65.46 -6.39 35.91
CA ARG A 69 64.41 -5.68 36.67
C ARG A 69 63.18 -6.59 36.79
N PRO A 70 62.58 -6.72 37.99
CA PRO A 70 61.39 -7.54 38.16
C PRO A 70 60.25 -7.01 37.28
N VAL A 71 59.64 -7.91 36.50
CA VAL A 71 58.59 -7.57 35.53
C VAL A 71 57.29 -7.24 36.26
N GLN A 72 57.14 -5.98 36.66
CA GLN A 72 55.92 -5.47 37.27
C GLN A 72 54.76 -5.51 36.27
N ARG A 73 53.61 -6.10 36.66
CA ARG A 73 52.40 -6.16 35.82
C ARG A 73 51.98 -4.75 35.40
N GLN A 74 52.05 -4.46 34.10
CA GLN A 74 51.64 -3.15 33.59
C GLN A 74 50.10 -2.98 33.63
N PRO A 75 49.58 -1.76 33.84
CA PRO A 75 48.15 -1.50 33.90
C PRO A 75 47.48 -1.73 32.54
N LEU A 76 46.19 -2.11 32.56
CA LEU A 76 45.40 -2.47 31.37
C LEU A 76 45.52 -1.46 30.21
N ARG A 77 45.39 -0.16 30.52
CA ARG A 77 45.49 0.95 29.56
C ARG A 77 46.84 1.03 28.82
N ARG A 78 47.92 0.45 29.38
CA ARG A 78 49.25 0.39 28.78
C ARG A 78 49.49 -0.91 28.01
N ARG A 79 48.87 -2.03 28.42
CA ARG A 79 48.96 -3.34 27.74
C ARG A 79 48.07 -3.43 26.49
N LEU A 80 46.87 -2.87 26.53
CA LEU A 80 45.91 -2.91 25.41
C LEU A 80 46.08 -1.76 24.39
N GLY A 81 46.96 -0.80 24.71
CA GLY A 81 47.15 0.43 23.93
C GLY A 81 45.95 1.40 24.02
N LYS A 82 46.12 2.60 23.45
CA LYS A 82 45.01 3.54 23.26
C LYS A 82 44.03 3.02 22.18
N THR A 83 44.58 2.50 21.08
CA THR A 83 43.84 2.01 19.91
C THR A 83 42.93 0.82 20.22
N GLY A 84 43.45 -0.22 20.88
CA GLY A 84 42.65 -1.39 21.27
C GLY A 84 41.51 -1.03 22.23
N MET A 85 41.77 -0.11 23.17
CA MET A 85 40.72 0.41 24.07
C MET A 85 39.63 1.17 23.31
N THR A 86 39.99 2.00 22.32
CA THR A 86 39.02 2.68 21.45
C THR A 86 38.19 1.68 20.64
N ILE A 87 38.82 0.66 20.03
CA ILE A 87 38.12 -0.38 19.23
C ILE A 87 37.06 -1.10 20.05
N ILE A 88 37.38 -1.51 21.28
CA ILE A 88 36.42 -2.18 22.17
C ILE A 88 35.28 -1.24 22.55
N ILE A 89 35.59 -0.05 23.09
CA ILE A 89 34.57 0.86 23.64
C ILE A 89 33.68 1.41 22.50
N LEU A 90 34.27 1.98 21.47
CA LEU A 90 33.52 2.59 20.36
C LEU A 90 32.78 1.54 19.54
N GLY A 91 33.42 0.40 19.22
CA GLY A 91 32.77 -0.69 18.48
C GLY A 91 31.58 -1.27 19.24
N THR A 92 31.69 -1.43 20.57
CA THR A 92 30.55 -1.90 21.40
C THR A 92 29.42 -0.88 21.44
N ILE A 93 29.71 0.42 21.54
CA ILE A 93 28.68 1.48 21.46
C ILE A 93 27.99 1.45 20.09
N VAL A 94 28.75 1.37 18.99
CA VAL A 94 28.21 1.31 17.62
C VAL A 94 27.33 0.07 17.42
N ILE A 95 27.74 -1.10 17.90
CA ILE A 95 26.95 -2.34 17.88
C ILE A 95 25.64 -2.15 18.66
N LEU A 96 25.69 -1.64 19.89
CA LEU A 96 24.50 -1.46 20.74
C LEU A 96 23.50 -0.44 20.15
N VAL A 97 23.99 0.69 19.62
CA VAL A 97 23.15 1.70 18.95
C VAL A 97 22.51 1.11 17.68
N SER A 98 23.26 0.36 16.88
CA SER A 98 22.74 -0.32 15.68
C SER A 98 21.67 -1.35 16.03
N CYS A 99 21.89 -2.14 17.09
CA CYS A 99 20.90 -3.12 17.56
C CYS A 99 19.63 -2.44 18.09
N ALA A 100 19.75 -1.34 18.82
CA ALA A 100 18.61 -0.56 19.32
C ALA A 100 17.78 0.03 18.17
N LEU A 101 18.43 0.55 17.12
CA LEU A 101 17.75 1.08 15.94
C LEU A 101 17.03 -0.01 15.13
N LEU A 102 17.63 -1.21 15.01
CA LEU A 102 16.96 -2.37 14.40
C LEU A 102 15.75 -2.81 15.22
N VAL A 103 15.86 -2.94 16.55
CA VAL A 103 14.73 -3.29 17.42
C VAL A 103 13.61 -2.26 17.32
N TYR A 104 13.91 -0.96 17.30
CA TYR A 104 12.94 0.11 17.06
C TYR A 104 12.22 -0.04 15.71
N LEU A 105 12.94 -0.35 14.64
CA LEU A 105 12.37 -0.55 13.31
C LEU A 105 11.38 -1.74 13.27
N TRP A 106 11.72 -2.87 13.91
CA TRP A 106 10.84 -4.04 14.02
C TRP A 106 9.63 -3.79 14.95
N GLN A 107 9.82 -3.14 16.10
CA GLN A 107 8.70 -2.78 17.01
C GLN A 107 7.70 -1.84 16.34
N GLY A 108 8.18 -0.84 15.59
CA GLY A 108 7.31 0.04 14.81
C GLY A 108 6.55 -0.72 13.71
N ALA A 109 7.17 -1.70 13.06
CA ALA A 109 6.52 -2.54 12.05
C ALA A 109 5.40 -3.42 12.64
N GLU A 110 5.59 -3.93 13.87
CA GLU A 110 4.55 -4.67 14.57
C GLU A 110 3.38 -3.78 14.99
N LYS A 111 3.66 -2.60 15.57
CA LYS A 111 2.64 -1.58 15.86
C LYS A 111 1.85 -1.19 14.61
N ALA A 112 2.54 -1.01 13.48
CA ALA A 112 1.93 -0.67 12.20
C ALA A 112 1.00 -1.78 11.67
N ARG A 113 1.41 -3.06 11.72
CA ARG A 113 0.53 -4.21 11.39
C ARG A 113 -0.71 -4.25 12.28
N ASN A 114 -0.53 -4.00 13.58
CA ASN A 114 -1.60 -4.03 14.57
C ASN A 114 -2.43 -2.72 14.60
N ARG A 115 -2.24 -1.80 13.65
CA ARG A 115 -2.86 -0.45 13.57
C ARG A 115 -2.74 0.37 14.87
N GLN A 116 -1.69 0.15 15.65
CA GLN A 116 -1.41 0.90 16.88
C GLN A 116 -0.67 2.22 16.58
N PRO A 117 -0.80 3.25 17.46
CA PRO A 117 -0.02 4.47 17.36
C PRO A 117 1.49 4.21 17.33
N ARG A 118 2.19 4.94 16.45
CA ARG A 118 3.63 4.79 16.18
C ARG A 118 4.31 6.16 16.04
N ALA A 119 5.63 6.16 16.05
CA ALA A 119 6.44 7.38 16.07
C ALA A 119 6.59 7.99 14.66
N LYS A 120 6.58 9.33 14.57
CA LYS A 120 6.64 10.08 13.30
C LYS A 120 7.96 9.84 12.55
N GLU A 121 9.01 9.56 13.30
CA GLU A 121 10.37 9.30 12.84
C GLU A 121 10.44 7.91 12.17
N TRP A 122 9.74 6.91 12.72
CA TRP A 122 9.57 5.60 12.09
C TRP A 122 8.78 5.71 10.79
N ASP A 123 7.68 6.48 10.80
CA ASP A 123 6.88 6.75 9.61
C ASP A 123 7.73 7.34 8.48
N LYS A 124 8.57 8.34 8.78
CA LYS A 124 9.46 8.92 7.76
C LYS A 124 10.40 7.87 7.15
N ILE A 125 11.05 7.04 7.98
CA ILE A 125 11.98 5.99 7.51
C ILE A 125 11.29 4.98 6.57
N ILE A 126 10.03 4.62 6.85
CA ILE A 126 9.30 3.61 6.07
C ILE A 126 8.69 4.21 4.80
N PHE A 127 7.96 5.32 4.91
CA PHE A 127 7.19 5.86 3.78
C PHE A 127 8.05 6.63 2.77
N ASP A 128 9.27 7.05 3.15
CA ASP A 128 10.31 7.54 2.23
C ASP A 128 11.17 6.38 1.64
N ASN A 129 10.81 5.11 1.90
CA ASN A 129 11.49 3.88 1.43
C ASN A 129 12.93 3.62 1.95
N TYR A 130 13.37 4.30 3.02
CA TYR A 130 14.69 4.09 3.62
C TYR A 130 14.81 2.82 4.49
N ALA A 131 13.71 2.10 4.74
CA ALA A 131 13.64 0.93 5.63
C ALA A 131 14.77 -0.11 5.42
N ALA A 132 14.98 -0.55 4.18
CA ALA A 132 16.03 -1.50 3.84
C ALA A 132 17.45 -0.90 3.94
N GLN A 133 17.60 0.39 3.66
CA GLN A 133 18.87 1.11 3.71
C GLN A 133 19.35 1.32 5.15
N VAL A 134 18.43 1.59 6.08
CA VAL A 134 18.73 1.64 7.53
C VAL A 134 19.19 0.26 8.02
N ALA A 135 18.52 -0.81 7.59
CA ALA A 135 18.91 -2.17 7.98
C ALA A 135 20.29 -2.59 7.42
N THR A 136 20.61 -2.26 6.16
CA THR A 136 21.94 -2.56 5.60
C THR A 136 23.05 -1.69 6.21
N LEU A 137 22.77 -0.43 6.55
CA LEU A 137 23.72 0.44 7.25
C LEU A 137 24.01 -0.06 8.68
N CYS A 138 22.99 -0.42 9.45
CA CYS A 138 23.16 -1.05 10.77
C CYS A 138 23.96 -2.35 10.67
N SER A 139 23.65 -3.18 9.66
CA SER A 139 24.40 -4.41 9.38
C SER A 139 25.87 -4.16 9.02
N ALA A 140 26.19 -3.10 8.26
CA ALA A 140 27.57 -2.72 7.96
C ALA A 140 28.31 -2.24 9.23
N ALA A 141 27.67 -1.39 10.03
CA ALA A 141 28.22 -0.88 11.28
C ALA A 141 28.50 -1.98 12.32
N ILE A 142 27.60 -2.96 12.44
CA ILE A 142 27.79 -4.15 13.29
C ILE A 142 28.98 -4.98 12.80
N ARG A 143 29.01 -5.36 11.50
CA ARG A 143 30.08 -6.20 10.93
C ARG A 143 31.46 -5.57 11.12
N VAL A 144 31.66 -4.33 10.67
CA VAL A 144 32.96 -3.62 10.80
C VAL A 144 33.40 -3.52 12.26
N SER A 145 32.47 -3.31 13.20
CA SER A 145 32.79 -3.27 14.63
C SER A 145 33.17 -4.65 15.19
N MET A 146 32.50 -5.72 14.76
CA MET A 146 32.81 -7.10 15.15
C MET A 146 34.16 -7.56 14.57
N ASP A 147 34.43 -7.27 13.30
CA ASP A 147 35.67 -7.66 12.61
C ASP A 147 36.89 -7.01 13.29
N LEU A 148 36.84 -5.70 13.57
CA LEU A 148 37.90 -4.99 14.31
C LEU A 148 38.13 -5.55 15.72
N GLN A 149 37.06 -6.00 16.40
CA GLN A 149 37.17 -6.65 17.72
C GLN A 149 37.76 -8.07 17.61
N THR A 150 37.41 -8.84 16.58
CA THR A 150 37.97 -10.18 16.32
C THR A 150 39.47 -10.09 15.96
N CYS A 151 39.90 -9.09 15.18
CA CYS A 151 41.31 -8.79 14.94
C CYS A 151 42.07 -8.48 16.24
N LEU A 152 41.47 -7.68 17.14
CA LEU A 152 42.06 -7.38 18.44
C LEU A 152 42.13 -8.62 19.37
N ALA A 153 41.13 -9.51 19.29
CA ALA A 153 41.12 -10.78 19.99
C ALA A 153 42.20 -11.74 19.46
N ALA A 154 42.47 -11.74 18.15
CA ALA A 154 43.54 -12.53 17.55
C ALA A 154 44.94 -12.08 17.98
N ALA A 155 45.21 -10.76 17.98
CA ALA A 155 46.43 -10.19 18.55
C ALA A 155 46.57 -10.51 20.06
N SER A 156 45.46 -10.49 20.80
CA SER A 156 45.42 -10.83 22.23
C SER A 156 45.72 -12.31 22.47
N MET A 157 45.22 -13.21 21.61
CA MET A 157 45.57 -14.64 21.63
C MET A 157 47.07 -14.82 21.35
N ALA A 158 47.62 -14.22 20.29
CA ALA A 158 49.05 -14.35 19.96
C ALA A 158 49.96 -13.98 21.15
N ALA A 159 49.61 -12.92 21.90
CA ALA A 159 50.27 -12.56 23.15
C ALA A 159 50.16 -13.63 24.26
N ILE A 160 48.98 -14.24 24.44
CA ILE A 160 48.78 -15.31 25.42
C ILE A 160 49.60 -16.56 25.06
N VAL A 161 49.66 -16.96 23.78
CA VAL A 161 50.48 -18.09 23.31
C VAL A 161 51.93 -17.87 23.72
N LEU A 162 52.47 -16.72 23.34
CA LEU A 162 53.86 -16.34 23.54
C LEU A 162 54.27 -16.27 25.02
N GLU A 163 53.42 -15.80 25.94
CA GLU A 163 53.74 -15.73 27.38
C GLU A 163 53.40 -16.99 28.20
N THR A 164 52.52 -17.88 27.73
CA THR A 164 52.05 -19.03 28.56
C THR A 164 52.41 -20.42 28.04
N ALA A 165 52.63 -20.56 26.73
CA ALA A 165 52.80 -21.86 26.07
C ALA A 165 54.11 -21.95 25.29
N GLY A 166 54.57 -20.83 24.73
CA GLY A 166 55.61 -20.79 23.72
C GLY A 166 55.13 -21.35 22.38
N CYS A 167 56.01 -21.27 21.39
CA CYS A 167 55.83 -21.78 20.03
C CYS A 167 57.16 -22.31 19.49
N ARG A 168 57.14 -22.86 18.27
CA ARG A 168 58.38 -23.20 17.55
C ARG A 168 59.15 -21.96 17.13
N LEU A 169 60.43 -22.15 16.82
CA LEU A 169 61.31 -21.10 16.33
C LEU A 169 60.83 -20.55 14.98
N SER A 170 60.33 -21.43 14.10
CA SER A 170 59.67 -21.05 12.83
C SER A 170 58.51 -20.05 13.00
N ASP A 171 57.77 -20.16 14.11
CA ASP A 171 56.48 -19.49 14.30
C ASP A 171 56.60 -18.23 15.17
N LEU A 172 57.73 -18.07 15.86
CA LEU A 172 58.00 -17.04 16.86
C LEU A 172 57.94 -15.61 16.29
N ALA A 173 58.55 -15.39 15.13
CA ALA A 173 58.52 -14.11 14.43
C ALA A 173 57.09 -13.74 14.02
N ARG A 174 56.39 -14.68 13.36
CA ARG A 174 55.01 -14.51 12.88
C ARG A 174 54.05 -14.16 14.02
N LEU A 175 54.07 -14.93 15.12
CA LEU A 175 53.19 -14.66 16.28
C LEU A 175 53.47 -13.31 16.96
N SER A 176 54.72 -12.85 17.06
CA SER A 176 54.99 -11.53 17.66
C SER A 176 54.57 -10.39 16.72
N ILE A 177 54.74 -10.55 15.40
CA ILE A 177 54.25 -9.58 14.39
C ILE A 177 52.71 -9.51 14.44
N SER A 178 52.00 -10.63 14.51
CA SER A 178 50.53 -10.68 14.69
C SER A 178 50.03 -10.00 15.98
N ARG A 179 50.89 -9.84 17.00
CA ARG A 179 50.58 -9.07 18.23
C ARG A 179 50.79 -7.56 18.05
N ALA A 180 51.67 -7.15 17.14
CA ALA A 180 51.85 -5.75 16.76
C ALA A 180 50.77 -5.29 15.76
N PHE A 181 50.42 -6.12 14.79
CA PHE A 181 49.46 -5.82 13.73
C PHE A 181 48.28 -6.82 13.76
N GLY A 182 47.23 -6.47 14.51
CA GLY A 182 46.10 -7.37 14.74
C GLY A 182 45.22 -7.66 13.52
N CYS A 183 45.31 -6.87 12.46
CA CYS A 183 44.59 -7.14 11.20
C CYS A 183 45.26 -8.25 10.38
N ASP A 184 46.57 -8.45 10.53
CA ASP A 184 47.34 -9.50 9.85
C ASP A 184 47.35 -10.82 10.65
N ALA A 185 46.69 -10.84 11.81
CA ALA A 185 46.65 -11.94 12.77
C ALA A 185 45.54 -12.95 12.42
N SER A 186 45.77 -13.77 11.41
CA SER A 186 44.87 -14.88 11.03
C SER A 186 44.56 -15.82 12.22
N PRO A 187 43.28 -15.92 12.66
CA PRO A 187 42.88 -16.82 13.75
C PRO A 187 43.17 -18.30 13.47
N TRP A 188 43.11 -18.69 12.19
CA TRP A 188 43.32 -20.05 11.73
C TRP A 188 44.79 -20.48 11.87
N ASP A 189 45.73 -19.61 11.49
CA ASP A 189 47.16 -19.89 11.62
C ASP A 189 47.55 -20.03 13.10
N ILE A 190 47.06 -19.15 13.97
CA ILE A 190 47.32 -19.20 15.41
C ILE A 190 46.79 -20.52 16.01
N PHE A 191 45.62 -20.99 15.59
CA PHE A 191 45.05 -22.28 15.99
C PHE A 191 45.91 -23.47 15.54
N LEU A 192 46.38 -23.47 14.29
CA LEU A 192 47.25 -24.54 13.77
C LEU A 192 48.57 -24.65 14.54
N ILE A 193 49.21 -23.52 14.86
CA ILE A 193 50.48 -23.47 15.62
C ILE A 193 50.31 -24.05 17.05
N THR A 194 49.14 -23.90 17.66
CA THR A 194 48.93 -24.17 19.10
C THR A 194 48.18 -25.46 19.44
N LYS A 195 47.70 -26.20 18.45
CA LYS A 195 46.91 -27.45 18.59
C LYS A 195 47.51 -28.49 19.55
N SER A 196 48.83 -28.47 19.78
CA SER A 196 49.54 -29.42 20.65
C SER A 196 49.30 -29.21 22.17
N ASN A 197 49.03 -27.98 22.64
CA ASN A 197 48.97 -27.69 24.08
C ASN A 197 47.52 -27.61 24.60
N ARG A 198 47.10 -28.59 25.42
CA ARG A 198 45.74 -28.68 25.99
C ARG A 198 45.26 -27.42 26.74
N LYS A 199 46.15 -26.63 27.37
CA LYS A 199 45.73 -25.40 28.08
C LYS A 199 45.48 -24.24 27.11
N THR A 200 46.30 -24.13 26.07
CA THR A 200 46.16 -23.12 25.01
C THR A 200 44.98 -23.45 24.10
N LEU A 201 44.79 -24.73 23.77
CA LEU A 201 43.72 -25.24 22.89
C LEU A 201 42.34 -24.66 23.20
N PHE A 202 41.97 -24.53 24.49
CA PHE A 202 40.68 -23.93 24.89
C PHE A 202 40.55 -22.44 24.51
N HIS A 203 41.63 -21.66 24.65
CA HIS A 203 41.67 -20.27 24.21
C HIS A 203 41.57 -20.17 22.69
N CYS A 204 42.22 -21.09 21.97
CA CYS A 204 42.22 -21.13 20.50
C CYS A 204 40.87 -21.59 19.93
N ILE A 205 40.14 -22.47 20.63
CA ILE A 205 38.75 -22.83 20.30
C ILE A 205 37.83 -21.61 20.44
N ILE A 206 37.98 -20.80 21.51
CA ILE A 206 37.22 -19.56 21.69
C ILE A 206 37.49 -18.58 20.54
N LEU A 207 38.76 -18.39 20.14
CA LEU A 207 39.11 -17.51 19.02
C LEU A 207 38.57 -18.05 17.67
N LEU A 208 38.74 -19.35 17.40
CA LEU A 208 38.21 -20.00 16.19
C LEU A 208 36.69 -19.85 16.09
N PHE A 209 35.99 -20.02 17.22
CA PHE A 209 34.54 -19.83 17.28
C PHE A 209 34.12 -18.36 17.08
N SER A 210 34.88 -17.40 17.63
CA SER A 210 34.68 -15.96 17.37
C SER A 210 34.89 -15.60 15.89
N PHE A 211 35.87 -16.23 15.24
CA PHE A 211 36.11 -16.07 13.80
C PHE A 211 34.99 -16.69 12.95
N LEU A 212 34.56 -17.92 13.25
CA LEU A 212 33.43 -18.57 12.57
C LEU A 212 32.12 -17.80 12.76
N LEU A 213 31.91 -17.22 13.95
CA LEU A 213 30.77 -16.34 14.23
C LEU A 213 30.85 -15.04 13.42
N SER A 214 32.00 -14.39 13.36
CA SER A 214 32.21 -13.20 12.52
C SER A 214 31.94 -13.52 11.03
N LEU A 215 32.46 -14.65 10.55
CA LEU A 215 32.24 -15.15 9.20
C LEU A 215 30.75 -15.40 8.89
N ALA A 216 30.01 -16.05 9.80
CA ALA A 216 28.57 -16.23 9.66
C ALA A 216 27.81 -14.88 9.67
N MET A 217 28.25 -13.94 10.51
CA MET A 217 27.68 -12.60 10.62
C MET A 217 28.03 -11.69 9.43
N THR A 218 28.91 -12.08 8.49
CA THR A 218 29.05 -11.37 7.21
C THR A 218 27.71 -11.32 6.44
N PHE A 219 26.87 -12.35 6.58
CA PHE A 219 25.54 -12.43 6.00
C PHE A 219 24.45 -11.64 6.74
N THR A 220 24.79 -10.84 7.77
CA THR A 220 23.84 -10.07 8.59
C THR A 220 22.82 -9.29 7.75
N SER A 221 23.24 -8.64 6.66
CA SER A 221 22.33 -7.88 5.79
C SER A 221 21.30 -8.77 5.11
N THR A 222 21.71 -9.96 4.66
CA THR A 222 20.84 -10.93 3.99
C THR A 222 19.86 -11.56 4.99
N ILE A 223 20.34 -11.90 6.20
CA ILE A 223 19.53 -12.46 7.28
C ILE A 223 18.48 -11.46 7.76
N LEU A 224 18.83 -10.17 7.91
CA LEU A 224 17.88 -9.11 8.26
C LEU A 224 16.88 -8.85 7.13
N LEU A 225 17.32 -8.76 5.87
CA LEU A 225 16.43 -8.50 4.74
C LEU A 225 15.45 -9.66 4.47
N PHE A 226 15.76 -10.89 4.89
CA PHE A 226 14.84 -12.04 4.81
C PHE A 226 13.60 -11.90 5.71
N ASP A 227 13.64 -11.08 6.76
CA ASP A 227 12.46 -10.76 7.58
C ASP A 227 11.50 -9.79 6.87
N PHE A 228 11.93 -9.04 5.85
CA PHE A 228 11.14 -7.99 5.19
C PHE A 228 10.12 -8.55 4.19
N LYS A 229 8.96 -7.88 4.11
CA LYS A 229 7.94 -8.13 3.08
C LYS A 229 7.23 -6.82 2.73
N THR A 230 6.88 -6.66 1.46
CA THR A 230 5.95 -5.60 1.03
C THR A 230 4.56 -5.91 1.58
N LEU A 231 4.00 -4.98 2.37
CA LEU A 231 2.70 -5.14 3.01
C LEU A 231 1.85 -3.86 2.88
N PRO A 232 0.52 -3.99 2.79
CA PRO A 232 -0.40 -2.86 2.89
C PRO A 232 -0.43 -2.33 4.32
N ILE A 233 0.05 -1.11 4.54
CA ILE A 233 0.05 -0.42 5.84
C ILE A 233 -0.62 0.94 5.69
N ALA A 234 -1.50 1.28 6.64
CA ALA A 234 -2.11 2.60 6.76
C ALA A 234 -1.03 3.68 6.89
N ALA A 235 -0.95 4.61 5.92
CA ALA A 235 0.02 5.68 5.90
C ALA A 235 -0.15 6.67 7.07
N PRO A 236 0.78 7.62 7.29
CA PRO A 236 0.55 8.71 8.22
C PRO A 236 -0.70 9.50 7.83
N MET A 237 -1.33 10.15 8.81
CA MET A 237 -2.44 11.06 8.57
C MET A 237 -1.95 12.28 7.78
N VAL A 238 -2.54 12.52 6.60
CA VAL A 238 -2.20 13.64 5.72
C VAL A 238 -3.40 14.54 5.53
N SER A 239 -3.22 15.84 5.77
CA SER A 239 -4.20 16.87 5.38
C SER A 239 -3.84 17.43 4.00
N LYS A 240 -4.83 17.56 3.12
CA LYS A 240 -4.70 18.05 1.74
C LYS A 240 -5.92 18.88 1.37
N SER A 241 -5.73 19.87 0.50
CA SER A 241 -6.85 20.53 -0.19
C SER A 241 -7.40 19.60 -1.27
N ILE A 242 -8.73 19.52 -1.41
CA ILE A 242 -9.42 18.90 -2.53
C ILE A 242 -10.56 19.80 -3.00
N TYR A 243 -11.09 19.54 -4.20
CA TYR A 243 -12.24 20.26 -4.72
C TYR A 243 -13.55 19.56 -4.34
N VAL A 244 -14.45 20.30 -3.69
CA VAL A 244 -15.79 19.87 -3.27
C VAL A 244 -16.68 21.10 -3.26
N GLY A 245 -17.73 21.12 -4.08
CA GLY A 245 -18.61 22.27 -4.24
C GLY A 245 -18.12 23.27 -5.31
N PHE A 246 -18.91 24.32 -5.51
CA PHE A 246 -18.71 25.34 -6.54
C PHE A 246 -18.34 26.68 -5.90
N ASP A 247 -17.31 27.30 -6.45
CA ASP A 247 -16.98 28.71 -6.28
C ASP A 247 -17.60 29.44 -7.48
N ILE A 248 -18.60 30.29 -7.22
CA ILE A 248 -19.42 30.94 -8.26
C ILE A 248 -18.64 32.06 -8.97
N SER A 249 -17.49 32.50 -8.44
CA SER A 249 -16.64 33.50 -9.10
C SER A 249 -15.83 32.96 -10.28
N LYS A 250 -15.89 31.64 -10.53
CA LYS A 250 -15.18 30.94 -11.62
C LYS A 250 -16.17 30.40 -12.65
N ASP A 251 -15.72 30.29 -13.90
CA ASP A 251 -16.51 29.72 -15.00
C ASP A 251 -16.92 28.26 -14.69
N THR A 252 -18.21 28.06 -14.39
CA THR A 252 -18.82 26.73 -14.32
C THR A 252 -19.27 26.29 -15.71
N ALA A 253 -18.77 25.17 -16.20
CA ALA A 253 -19.22 24.62 -17.48
C ALA A 253 -20.72 24.26 -17.44
N VAL A 254 -21.42 24.49 -18.56
CA VAL A 254 -22.82 24.04 -18.71
C VAL A 254 -22.82 22.52 -18.91
N PHE A 255 -23.43 21.79 -17.98
CA PHE A 255 -23.58 20.35 -18.09
C PHE A 255 -24.49 19.97 -19.27
N SER A 256 -23.96 19.17 -20.18
CA SER A 256 -24.67 18.59 -21.32
C SER A 256 -24.08 17.21 -21.61
N GLY A 257 -24.92 16.20 -21.78
CA GLY A 257 -24.48 14.80 -21.83
C GLY A 257 -25.58 13.84 -22.29
N VAL A 258 -25.24 12.56 -22.28
CA VAL A 258 -26.15 11.45 -22.62
C VAL A 258 -26.97 11.01 -21.40
N SER A 259 -28.16 10.44 -21.62
CA SER A 259 -29.03 9.99 -20.53
C SER A 259 -28.35 8.96 -19.63
N TYR A 260 -28.38 9.19 -18.31
CA TYR A 260 -27.89 8.24 -17.31
C TYR A 260 -28.65 6.91 -17.33
N TRP A 261 -29.91 6.91 -17.80
CA TRP A 261 -30.74 5.72 -17.95
C TRP A 261 -30.25 4.77 -19.03
N GLN A 262 -29.73 5.30 -20.15
CA GLN A 262 -29.13 4.50 -21.24
C GLN A 262 -27.61 4.30 -21.08
N SER A 263 -26.97 5.08 -20.19
CA SER A 263 -25.51 5.06 -19.99
C SER A 263 -25.07 4.04 -18.95
N LYS A 264 -23.97 3.35 -19.25
CA LYS A 264 -23.28 2.43 -18.33
C LYS A 264 -22.60 3.20 -17.17
N PRO A 265 -22.70 2.76 -15.91
CA PRO A 265 -21.85 3.30 -14.83
C PRO A 265 -20.38 2.92 -15.08
N SER A 266 -19.47 3.90 -15.03
CA SER A 266 -18.05 3.66 -15.33
C SER A 266 -17.31 2.92 -14.22
N ALA A 267 -17.85 2.90 -12.99
CA ALA A 267 -17.43 2.03 -11.88
C ALA A 267 -18.58 1.84 -10.87
N HIS A 268 -18.48 0.86 -9.97
CA HIS A 268 -19.31 0.82 -8.76
C HIS A 268 -18.59 1.48 -7.59
N TRP A 269 -18.50 2.81 -7.66
CA TRP A 269 -17.72 3.63 -6.74
C TRP A 269 -17.97 3.30 -5.27
N ARG A 270 -16.90 3.33 -4.48
CA ARG A 270 -16.96 3.19 -3.03
C ARG A 270 -17.55 4.45 -2.40
N PHE A 271 -18.39 4.23 -1.38
CA PHE A 271 -19.09 5.28 -0.63
C PHE A 271 -19.03 4.97 0.87
N ALA A 272 -19.56 5.89 1.68
CA ALA A 272 -19.83 5.65 3.10
C ALA A 272 -21.34 5.66 3.37
N GLU A 273 -21.84 4.81 4.26
CA GLU A 273 -23.28 4.71 4.60
C GLU A 273 -23.51 4.81 6.11
N THR A 274 -24.62 5.42 6.52
CA THR A 274 -25.15 5.32 7.89
C THR A 274 -26.67 5.35 7.92
N ARG A 275 -27.24 4.77 8.97
CA ARG A 275 -28.69 4.59 9.16
C ARG A 275 -29.07 5.04 10.58
N PRO A 276 -30.04 5.96 10.76
CA PRO A 276 -30.46 6.37 12.10
C PRO A 276 -31.06 5.21 12.89
N SER A 277 -30.74 5.12 14.18
CA SER A 277 -31.29 4.10 15.09
C SER A 277 -32.78 4.28 15.39
N SER A 278 -33.36 5.45 15.07
CA SER A 278 -34.76 5.80 15.35
C SER A 278 -35.56 6.10 14.08
N GLN A 279 -35.63 5.13 13.15
CA GLN A 279 -36.58 5.19 12.04
C GLN A 279 -38.01 4.94 12.55
N LYS A 280 -38.98 5.78 12.14
CA LYS A 280 -40.40 5.42 12.22
C LYS A 280 -40.71 4.47 11.08
N LEU A 281 -40.99 3.20 11.37
CA LEU A 281 -41.45 2.25 10.36
C LEU A 281 -42.81 2.70 9.80
N ALA A 282 -43.01 2.48 8.51
CA ALA A 282 -44.29 2.67 7.84
C ALA A 282 -45.30 1.55 8.24
N PRO A 283 -46.60 1.69 7.90
CA PRO A 283 -47.59 0.61 8.06
C PRO A 283 -47.17 -0.67 7.32
N LYS A 284 -47.67 -1.84 7.77
CA LYS A 284 -47.28 -3.14 7.19
C LYS A 284 -47.56 -3.30 5.69
N ASP A 285 -48.50 -2.52 5.15
CA ASP A 285 -48.88 -2.52 3.74
C ASP A 285 -48.05 -1.54 2.88
N VAL A 286 -47.04 -0.89 3.48
CA VAL A 286 -46.14 0.07 2.83
C VAL A 286 -44.71 -0.44 2.92
N ALA A 287 -44.01 -0.51 1.78
CA ALA A 287 -42.56 -0.71 1.78
C ALA A 287 -41.89 0.65 1.98
N ASP A 288 -41.05 0.82 3.00
CA ASP A 288 -40.29 2.06 3.27
C ASP A 288 -38.89 1.69 3.73
N THR A 289 -37.88 2.12 2.97
CA THR A 289 -36.46 1.85 3.29
C THR A 289 -35.98 2.63 4.52
N GLY A 290 -36.76 3.61 4.97
CA GLY A 290 -36.39 4.59 5.97
C GLY A 290 -35.24 5.50 5.51
N ASP A 291 -34.78 6.36 6.42
CA ASP A 291 -33.64 7.24 6.16
C ASP A 291 -32.33 6.46 6.05
N VAL A 292 -31.69 6.58 4.89
CA VAL A 292 -30.37 6.00 4.59
C VAL A 292 -29.49 7.13 4.07
N TYR A 293 -28.49 7.50 4.85
CA TYR A 293 -27.58 8.59 4.51
C TYR A 293 -26.32 8.02 3.86
N ARG A 294 -25.99 8.51 2.67
CA ARG A 294 -24.84 8.04 1.88
C ARG A 294 -23.96 9.22 1.48
N ALA A 295 -22.67 9.09 1.74
CA ALA A 295 -21.67 10.10 1.41
C ALA A 295 -20.76 9.58 0.30
N MET A 296 -20.57 10.39 -0.73
CA MET A 296 -19.67 10.08 -1.83
C MET A 296 -18.23 10.41 -1.45
N ILE A 297 -17.26 9.72 -2.05
CA ILE A 297 -15.83 9.98 -1.83
C ILE A 297 -15.33 10.95 -2.93
N PRO A 298 -15.00 12.21 -2.60
CA PRO A 298 -14.57 13.23 -3.57
C PRO A 298 -13.11 13.02 -4.02
N MET A 299 -12.83 11.89 -4.68
CA MET A 299 -11.51 11.55 -5.22
C MET A 299 -11.67 10.80 -6.55
N ALA A 300 -11.14 11.36 -7.65
CA ALA A 300 -11.30 10.79 -8.99
C ALA A 300 -10.50 9.50 -9.21
N ASN A 301 -9.27 9.39 -8.68
CA ASN A 301 -8.46 8.17 -8.79
C ASN A 301 -9.04 7.03 -7.92
N VAL A 302 -9.25 5.87 -8.55
CA VAL A 302 -9.66 4.60 -7.91
C VAL A 302 -8.76 4.24 -6.73
N ASP A 303 -7.43 4.30 -6.89
CA ASP A 303 -6.47 3.92 -5.85
C ASP A 303 -6.64 4.73 -4.56
N ASN A 304 -7.04 5.99 -4.67
CA ASN A 304 -7.27 6.88 -3.54
C ASN A 304 -8.59 6.57 -2.79
N ARG A 305 -9.54 5.85 -3.42
CA ARG A 305 -10.80 5.38 -2.81
C ARG A 305 -10.67 3.96 -2.25
N THR A 306 -10.02 3.05 -2.98
CA THR A 306 -9.80 1.67 -2.55
C THR A 306 -8.89 1.60 -1.32
N SER A 307 -7.81 2.37 -1.31
CA SER A 307 -6.86 2.42 -0.17
C SER A 307 -7.36 3.17 1.07
N LEU A 308 -8.52 3.84 1.02
CA LEU A 308 -8.97 4.75 2.08
C LEU A 308 -9.42 3.98 3.33
N GLU A 309 -8.78 4.24 4.48
CA GLU A 309 -9.22 3.74 5.81
C GLU A 309 -9.83 4.83 6.69
N TYR A 310 -9.46 6.09 6.46
CA TYR A 310 -9.99 7.24 7.18
C TYR A 310 -10.13 8.45 6.25
N TYR A 311 -11.23 9.18 6.38
CA TYR A 311 -11.44 10.51 5.79
C TYR A 311 -12.13 11.39 6.82
N SER A 312 -11.72 12.65 6.94
CA SER A 312 -12.42 13.66 7.73
C SER A 312 -12.42 15.00 7.00
N GLY A 313 -13.60 15.60 6.84
CA GLY A 313 -13.79 16.89 6.18
C GLY A 313 -15.12 16.98 5.42
N THR A 314 -15.26 18.03 4.62
CA THR A 314 -16.50 18.39 3.91
C THR A 314 -16.75 17.53 2.67
N THR A 315 -17.92 16.90 2.57
CA THR A 315 -18.38 16.18 1.36
C THR A 315 -19.90 16.33 1.14
N ILE A 316 -20.39 15.89 -0.02
CA ILE A 316 -21.82 15.77 -0.31
C ILE A 316 -22.39 14.52 0.36
N VAL A 317 -23.49 14.68 1.09
CA VAL A 317 -24.27 13.57 1.66
C VAL A 317 -25.71 13.63 1.15
N SER A 318 -26.18 12.55 0.53
CA SER A 318 -27.58 12.38 0.13
C SER A 318 -28.34 11.53 1.15
N ASN A 319 -29.67 11.72 1.20
CA ASN A 319 -30.59 10.80 1.84
C ASN A 319 -31.41 10.14 0.71
N THR A 320 -31.39 8.81 0.63
CA THR A 320 -32.02 8.04 -0.45
C THR A 320 -33.27 7.29 0.01
N ARG A 321 -33.98 7.81 1.02
CA ARG A 321 -35.24 7.23 1.50
C ARG A 321 -36.24 7.08 0.37
N THR A 322 -36.78 5.87 0.23
CA THR A 322 -37.80 5.53 -0.76
C THR A 322 -38.92 4.79 -0.07
N ALA A 323 -40.16 5.08 -0.43
CA ALA A 323 -41.32 4.32 0.06
C ALA A 323 -42.34 4.06 -1.05
N CYS A 324 -42.88 2.85 -1.13
CA CYS A 324 -43.82 2.42 -2.15
C CYS A 324 -45.16 1.96 -1.57
N VAL A 325 -46.25 2.33 -2.26
CA VAL A 325 -47.63 2.06 -1.86
C VAL A 325 -48.43 1.44 -3.00
N ALA A 326 -49.40 0.59 -2.64
CA ALA A 326 -50.37 0.03 -3.56
C ALA A 326 -51.41 1.10 -3.98
N PRO A 327 -51.41 1.56 -5.25
CA PRO A 327 -52.26 2.67 -5.70
C PRO A 327 -53.72 2.25 -5.97
N THR A 328 -54.62 3.22 -6.10
CA THR A 328 -55.95 3.02 -6.69
C THR A 328 -55.86 3.05 -8.21
N LEU A 329 -56.54 2.12 -8.91
CA LEU A 329 -56.62 2.06 -10.37
C LEU A 329 -58.07 2.24 -10.86
N ASN A 330 -58.83 3.14 -10.22
CA ASN A 330 -60.27 3.31 -10.48
C ASN A 330 -60.53 4.01 -11.83
N ASN A 331 -59.71 5.02 -12.14
CA ASN A 331 -59.73 5.74 -13.41
C ASN A 331 -58.47 5.34 -14.19
N ALA A 332 -58.42 4.09 -14.64
CA ALA A 332 -57.28 3.54 -15.36
C ALA A 332 -57.76 2.64 -16.52
N THR A 333 -57.21 2.84 -17.71
CA THR A 333 -57.57 2.12 -18.93
C THR A 333 -56.32 1.64 -19.68
N LEU A 334 -56.45 0.53 -20.39
CA LEU A 334 -55.45 0.06 -21.34
C LEU A 334 -55.80 0.59 -22.74
N GLU A 335 -54.82 1.17 -23.42
CA GLU A 335 -54.93 1.74 -24.76
C GLU A 335 -53.68 1.34 -25.58
N TYR A 336 -53.84 0.91 -26.83
CA TYR A 336 -52.71 0.73 -27.75
C TYR A 336 -52.58 1.97 -28.63
N ILE A 337 -51.47 2.72 -28.47
CA ILE A 337 -51.31 4.04 -29.09
C ILE A 337 -50.53 3.91 -30.39
N TYR A 338 -51.22 4.13 -31.52
CA TYR A 338 -50.63 4.20 -32.84
C TYR A 338 -50.05 5.60 -33.13
N THR A 339 -48.72 5.69 -33.20
CA THR A 339 -48.00 6.96 -33.47
C THR A 339 -47.43 7.05 -34.87
N GLY A 340 -47.36 5.93 -35.61
CA GLY A 340 -46.62 5.82 -36.86
C GLY A 340 -45.09 5.83 -36.68
N ASN A 341 -44.60 5.70 -35.44
CA ASN A 341 -43.19 5.61 -35.11
C ASN A 341 -42.96 4.46 -34.10
N ASN A 342 -42.25 3.43 -34.53
CA ASN A 342 -41.95 2.23 -33.76
C ASN A 342 -41.31 2.49 -32.37
N ALA A 343 -40.59 3.60 -32.20
CA ALA A 343 -40.01 3.97 -30.91
C ALA A 343 -41.05 4.40 -29.88
N THR A 344 -42.25 4.84 -30.30
CA THR A 344 -43.30 5.42 -29.43
C THR A 344 -44.67 4.75 -29.58
N GLU A 345 -44.90 3.96 -30.63
CA GLU A 345 -46.06 3.07 -30.72
C GLU A 345 -45.94 1.91 -29.75
N GLY A 346 -47.01 1.57 -29.02
CA GLY A 346 -47.05 0.43 -28.09
C GLY A 346 -48.31 0.38 -27.22
N LEU A 347 -48.33 -0.54 -26.25
CA LEU A 347 -49.40 -0.63 -25.23
C LEU A 347 -49.14 0.36 -24.09
N TYR A 348 -50.14 1.18 -23.75
CA TYR A 348 -50.07 2.19 -22.69
C TYR A 348 -51.13 1.95 -21.61
N LEU A 349 -50.73 2.20 -20.37
CA LEU A 349 -51.62 2.50 -19.26
C LEU A 349 -51.89 4.01 -19.26
N GLN A 350 -53.15 4.40 -19.45
CA GLN A 350 -53.63 5.73 -19.07
C GLN A 350 -54.21 5.61 -17.66
N ALA A 351 -53.76 6.43 -16.70
CA ALA A 351 -54.27 6.37 -15.33
C ALA A 351 -54.28 7.72 -14.61
N GLU A 352 -55.30 7.94 -13.78
CA GLU A 352 -55.40 9.10 -12.89
C GLU A 352 -55.14 8.70 -11.42
N PHE A 353 -54.21 9.40 -10.78
CA PHE A 353 -53.88 9.18 -9.37
C PHE A 353 -54.19 10.42 -8.52
N ASN A 354 -54.69 10.22 -7.30
CA ASN A 354 -55.06 11.29 -6.37
C ASN A 354 -54.41 11.09 -4.98
N SER A 355 -54.75 11.96 -4.03
CA SER A 355 -54.19 11.95 -2.67
C SER A 355 -54.45 10.70 -1.83
N SER A 356 -55.33 9.79 -2.27
CA SER A 356 -55.44 8.45 -1.66
C SER A 356 -54.29 7.50 -2.05
N THR A 357 -53.46 7.89 -3.01
CA THR A 357 -52.18 7.23 -3.34
C THR A 357 -51.09 7.82 -2.45
N GLY A 358 -50.87 7.19 -1.29
CA GLY A 358 -49.96 7.59 -0.23
C GLY A 358 -50.36 6.93 1.10
N TRP A 359 -49.90 7.47 2.23
CA TRP A 359 -50.46 7.13 3.55
C TRP A 359 -50.43 8.32 4.51
N GLU A 360 -51.29 8.27 5.54
CA GLU A 360 -51.61 9.39 6.46
C GLU A 360 -50.40 10.07 7.13
N SER A 361 -49.28 9.36 7.29
CA SER A 361 -48.05 9.86 7.95
C SER A 361 -46.82 9.89 7.05
N GLY A 362 -47.01 9.85 5.73
CA GLY A 362 -45.93 9.81 4.73
C GLY A 362 -46.17 10.69 3.51
N PRO A 363 -45.43 10.48 2.42
CA PRO A 363 -45.73 11.09 1.13
C PRO A 363 -47.07 10.60 0.55
N SER A 364 -47.68 11.47 -0.25
CA SER A 364 -48.86 11.20 -1.07
C SER A 364 -48.81 12.05 -2.35
N ILE A 365 -49.58 11.66 -3.37
CA ILE A 365 -49.78 12.49 -4.58
C ILE A 365 -50.64 13.69 -4.19
N ASN A 366 -50.00 14.86 -4.02
CA ASN A 366 -50.64 16.08 -3.52
C ASN A 366 -50.87 17.09 -4.65
N GLY A 367 -52.08 17.64 -4.75
CA GLY A 367 -52.48 18.60 -5.77
C GLY A 367 -53.99 18.81 -5.81
N SER A 368 -54.44 19.95 -6.35
CA SER A 368 -55.86 20.29 -6.49
C SER A 368 -56.58 19.53 -7.63
N TYR A 369 -55.81 18.76 -8.41
CA TYR A 369 -56.26 18.00 -9.57
C TYR A 369 -55.61 16.61 -9.50
N PRO A 370 -56.23 15.55 -10.04
CA PRO A 370 -55.57 14.25 -10.15
C PRO A 370 -54.32 14.36 -11.04
N ALA A 371 -53.26 13.66 -10.64
CA ALA A 371 -52.06 13.51 -11.44
C ALA A 371 -52.31 12.43 -12.50
N THR A 372 -52.49 12.86 -13.75
CA THR A 372 -52.62 11.96 -14.91
C THR A 372 -51.25 11.44 -15.33
N LEU A 373 -51.20 10.18 -15.76
CA LEU A 373 -50.01 9.52 -16.25
C LEU A 373 -50.35 8.64 -17.46
N SER A 374 -49.54 8.77 -18.50
CA SER A 374 -49.45 7.80 -19.59
C SER A 374 -48.14 7.03 -19.43
N CYS A 375 -48.19 5.70 -19.46
CA CYS A 375 -47.05 4.83 -19.16
C CYS A 375 -47.04 3.60 -20.08
N ARG A 376 -45.97 3.42 -20.88
CA ARG A 376 -45.88 2.28 -21.80
C ARG A 376 -45.63 1.00 -21.02
N ILE A 377 -46.55 0.06 -21.12
CA ILE A 377 -46.46 -1.27 -20.53
C ILE A 377 -45.53 -2.12 -21.38
N ASN A 378 -44.59 -2.84 -20.77
CA ASN A 378 -43.86 -3.89 -21.46
C ASN A 378 -44.84 -4.98 -21.92
N ASN A 379 -45.08 -5.07 -23.23
CA ASN A 379 -45.98 -6.00 -23.92
C ASN A 379 -45.25 -6.84 -25.00
N GLU A 380 -43.93 -6.68 -25.15
CA GLU A 380 -43.14 -7.21 -26.26
C GLU A 380 -41.97 -8.05 -25.73
N TRP A 381 -42.25 -9.26 -25.22
CA TRP A 381 -41.20 -10.13 -24.68
C TRP A 381 -41.36 -11.62 -25.00
N ASP A 382 -40.25 -12.35 -24.98
CA ASP A 382 -40.19 -13.81 -25.09
C ASP A 382 -40.45 -14.52 -23.75
N GLN A 383 -41.49 -15.34 -23.67
CA GLN A 383 -41.84 -16.12 -22.49
C GLN A 383 -40.96 -17.37 -22.28
N THR A 384 -40.22 -17.81 -23.30
CA THR A 384 -39.62 -19.15 -23.33
C THR A 384 -38.22 -19.25 -22.71
N ASN A 385 -37.51 -18.13 -22.53
CA ASN A 385 -36.07 -18.14 -22.24
C ASN A 385 -35.56 -17.13 -21.18
N SER A 386 -36.41 -16.25 -20.62
CA SER A 386 -35.96 -15.22 -19.66
C SER A 386 -36.36 -15.49 -18.21
N THR A 387 -35.56 -14.96 -17.29
CA THR A 387 -35.81 -14.91 -15.84
C THR A 387 -36.14 -13.50 -15.35
N SER A 388 -36.17 -12.50 -16.23
CA SER A 388 -36.46 -11.10 -15.90
C SER A 388 -37.97 -10.85 -15.90
N TRP A 389 -38.44 -10.02 -14.98
CA TRP A 389 -39.86 -9.63 -14.94
C TRP A 389 -40.11 -8.51 -15.98
N PRO A 390 -41.27 -8.48 -16.66
CA PRO A 390 -41.62 -7.44 -17.64
C PRO A 390 -41.99 -6.12 -16.93
N ILE A 391 -40.98 -5.48 -16.33
CA ILE A 391 -41.13 -4.23 -15.59
C ILE A 391 -41.05 -3.01 -16.51
N SER A 392 -42.06 -2.15 -16.42
CA SER A 392 -42.01 -0.75 -16.87
C SER A 392 -41.87 0.21 -15.69
N PHE A 393 -41.20 1.33 -15.93
CA PHE A 393 -40.95 2.42 -14.98
C PHE A 393 -41.34 3.75 -15.62
N CYS A 394 -42.17 4.56 -14.94
CA CYS A 394 -42.69 5.81 -15.50
C CYS A 394 -42.65 6.97 -14.48
N SER A 395 -42.11 8.11 -14.92
CA SER A 395 -42.07 9.37 -14.15
C SER A 395 -43.37 10.17 -14.33
N PHE A 396 -43.88 10.80 -13.26
CA PHE A 396 -45.06 11.66 -13.31
C PHE A 396 -44.75 13.06 -13.86
N ASN A 397 -45.74 13.71 -14.51
CA ASN A 397 -45.58 15.07 -15.01
C ASN A 397 -45.62 16.10 -13.87
N LEU A 398 -44.49 16.76 -13.65
CA LEU A 398 -44.23 17.69 -12.54
C LEU A 398 -45.18 18.89 -12.48
N LYS A 399 -45.81 19.28 -13.60
CA LYS A 399 -46.69 20.45 -13.69
C LYS A 399 -47.93 20.37 -12.79
N HIS A 400 -48.28 19.18 -12.29
CA HIS A 400 -49.51 18.93 -11.53
C HIS A 400 -49.27 18.45 -10.09
N LEU A 401 -48.01 18.31 -9.66
CA LEU A 401 -47.66 17.82 -8.32
C LEU A 401 -47.23 18.98 -7.41
N ALA A 402 -48.03 19.28 -6.39
CA ALA A 402 -47.74 20.31 -5.40
C ALA A 402 -46.71 19.81 -4.36
N PRO A 403 -45.52 20.42 -4.26
CA PRO A 403 -44.40 19.86 -3.47
C PRO A 403 -44.51 20.15 -1.96
N LYS A 404 -43.63 19.47 -1.19
CA LYS A 404 -43.37 19.67 0.25
C LYS A 404 -44.57 19.43 1.18
N SER A 405 -44.66 18.20 1.70
CA SER A 405 -45.35 17.95 2.97
C SER A 405 -44.53 18.57 4.10
N GLU A 406 -44.94 19.75 4.62
CA GLU A 406 -44.19 20.45 5.67
C GLU A 406 -44.04 19.64 6.96
N SER A 407 -44.92 18.68 7.22
CA SER A 407 -44.86 17.81 8.40
C SER A 407 -43.77 16.74 8.31
N LEU A 408 -43.33 16.37 7.10
CA LEU A 408 -42.21 15.45 6.91
C LEU A 408 -40.92 16.24 6.64
N LYS A 409 -40.07 16.34 7.66
CA LYS A 409 -38.75 17.02 7.60
C LYS A 409 -37.61 16.03 7.79
N ASN A 410 -36.57 16.16 6.98
CA ASN A 410 -35.37 15.34 7.05
C ASN A 410 -34.65 15.55 8.40
N PRO A 411 -34.40 14.50 9.20
CA PRO A 411 -33.81 14.63 10.54
C PRO A 411 -32.50 15.41 10.64
N LEU A 412 -31.64 15.33 9.60
CA LEU A 412 -30.36 16.02 9.56
C LEU A 412 -30.48 17.44 8.99
N SER A 413 -31.03 17.59 7.79
CA SER A 413 -31.06 18.91 7.12
C SER A 413 -32.15 19.85 7.65
N ARG A 414 -33.15 19.32 8.38
CA ARG A 414 -34.36 20.01 8.86
C ARG A 414 -35.26 20.63 7.78
N HIS A 415 -34.85 20.61 6.51
CA HIS A 415 -35.70 20.92 5.37
C HIS A 415 -36.83 19.87 5.22
N PRO A 416 -38.00 20.26 4.68
CA PRO A 416 -39.01 19.29 4.26
C PRO A 416 -38.45 18.36 3.18
N TYR A 417 -38.85 17.09 3.18
CA TYR A 417 -38.51 16.20 2.06
C TYR A 417 -39.20 16.70 0.79
N ASN A 418 -38.50 16.64 -0.35
CA ASN A 418 -39.18 16.62 -1.65
C ASN A 418 -39.22 15.17 -2.16
N PHE A 419 -40.43 14.64 -2.30
CA PHE A 419 -40.68 13.28 -2.75
C PHE A 419 -41.24 13.30 -4.17
N HIS A 420 -40.64 12.53 -5.06
CA HIS A 420 -41.11 12.39 -6.44
C HIS A 420 -41.77 11.02 -6.61
N PRO A 421 -43.06 10.98 -7.00
CA PRO A 421 -43.71 9.73 -7.34
C PRO A 421 -43.20 9.21 -8.69
N VAL A 422 -43.03 7.90 -8.76
CA VAL A 422 -42.79 7.12 -9.97
C VAL A 422 -43.65 5.87 -9.93
N LEU A 423 -44.14 5.42 -11.08
CA LEU A 423 -44.96 4.23 -11.20
C LEU A 423 -44.09 3.05 -11.66
N LEU A 424 -44.14 1.96 -10.91
CA LEU A 424 -43.69 0.64 -11.35
C LEU A 424 -44.90 -0.15 -11.84
N LEU A 425 -44.77 -0.76 -13.02
CA LEU A 425 -45.71 -1.73 -13.56
C LEU A 425 -44.98 -3.06 -13.81
N ASN A 426 -45.57 -4.16 -13.38
CA ASN A 426 -45.16 -5.52 -13.73
C ASN A 426 -46.26 -6.14 -14.60
N ALA A 427 -46.00 -6.37 -15.88
CA ALA A 427 -46.98 -6.96 -16.80
C ALA A 427 -47.19 -8.47 -16.54
N SER A 428 -48.27 -9.02 -17.08
CA SER A 428 -48.55 -10.46 -17.05
C SER A 428 -48.56 -11.07 -18.46
N ASP A 429 -48.42 -12.39 -18.54
CA ASP A 429 -48.53 -13.18 -19.77
C ASP A 429 -49.88 -13.09 -20.53
N ALA A 430 -50.87 -12.37 -19.97
CA ALA A 430 -52.06 -11.95 -20.72
C ALA A 430 -51.75 -10.80 -21.69
N LEU A 431 -50.92 -9.84 -21.28
CA LEU A 431 -50.63 -8.61 -22.03
C LEU A 431 -49.55 -8.78 -23.11
N SER A 432 -48.66 -9.77 -23.00
CA SER A 432 -47.63 -10.07 -24.03
C SER A 432 -48.20 -10.43 -25.41
N LYS A 433 -49.51 -10.72 -25.46
CA LYS A 433 -50.26 -11.06 -26.68
C LYS A 433 -50.79 -9.81 -27.41
N LEU A 434 -50.89 -8.68 -26.72
CA LEU A 434 -51.35 -7.40 -27.28
C LEU A 434 -50.21 -6.69 -28.03
N ARG A 435 -49.83 -7.23 -29.17
CA ARG A 435 -48.79 -6.68 -30.05
C ARG A 435 -49.19 -6.80 -31.53
N PRO A 436 -48.67 -5.95 -32.43
CA PRO A 436 -48.96 -6.05 -33.85
C PRO A 436 -48.63 -7.44 -34.38
N ILE A 437 -49.53 -8.01 -35.18
CA ILE A 437 -49.33 -9.29 -35.85
C ILE A 437 -49.21 -9.02 -37.35
N TYR A 438 -48.13 -9.50 -37.96
CA TYR A 438 -47.97 -9.46 -39.41
C TYR A 438 -48.81 -10.57 -40.05
N HIS A 439 -49.67 -10.20 -41.00
CA HIS A 439 -50.53 -11.14 -41.71
C HIS A 439 -49.98 -11.37 -43.12
N GLU A 440 -49.41 -12.54 -43.36
CA GLU A 440 -48.66 -12.85 -44.59
C GLU A 440 -49.53 -12.73 -45.85
N ASP A 441 -50.76 -13.24 -45.83
CA ASP A 441 -51.69 -13.23 -46.98
C ASP A 441 -52.06 -11.83 -47.49
N THR A 442 -52.06 -10.83 -46.60
CA THR A 442 -52.44 -9.44 -46.93
C THR A 442 -51.25 -8.50 -46.98
N ASN A 443 -50.05 -8.98 -46.60
CA ASN A 443 -48.82 -8.21 -46.50
C ASN A 443 -49.00 -6.92 -45.64
N THR A 444 -49.77 -7.03 -44.55
CA THR A 444 -50.10 -5.92 -43.64
C THR A 444 -49.95 -6.32 -42.18
N TRP A 445 -49.73 -5.32 -41.33
CA TRP A 445 -49.87 -5.47 -39.88
C TRP A 445 -51.33 -5.29 -39.49
N LEU A 446 -51.82 -6.14 -38.58
CA LEU A 446 -53.14 -5.99 -37.97
C LEU A 446 -53.10 -4.98 -36.83
N ASN A 447 -54.12 -4.11 -36.76
CA ASN A 447 -54.31 -3.21 -35.62
C ASN A 447 -54.62 -4.03 -34.36
N VAL A 448 -53.92 -3.74 -33.27
CA VAL A 448 -54.17 -4.28 -31.94
C VAL A 448 -55.43 -3.64 -31.38
N THR A 449 -56.54 -4.37 -31.42
CA THR A 449 -57.71 -4.06 -30.59
C THR A 449 -57.54 -4.72 -29.23
N ILE A 450 -57.78 -3.97 -28.16
CA ILE A 450 -57.80 -4.51 -26.80
C ILE A 450 -59.21 -5.05 -26.55
N PRO A 451 -59.38 -6.35 -26.22
CA PRO A 451 -60.69 -6.90 -25.92
C PRO A 451 -61.34 -6.25 -24.69
N ASP A 452 -62.66 -6.07 -24.69
CA ASP A 452 -63.38 -5.44 -23.57
C ASP A 452 -63.21 -6.24 -22.26
N ASP A 453 -63.18 -7.57 -22.36
CA ASP A 453 -62.89 -8.50 -21.24
C ASP A 453 -61.47 -8.33 -20.65
N MET A 454 -60.54 -7.74 -21.41
CA MET A 454 -59.15 -7.51 -21.02
C MET A 454 -58.93 -6.13 -20.37
N GLN A 455 -59.97 -5.32 -20.20
CA GLN A 455 -59.89 -4.09 -19.39
C GLN A 455 -59.86 -4.38 -17.88
N MET A 456 -59.31 -3.45 -17.11
CA MET A 456 -59.05 -3.61 -15.67
C MET A 456 -60.33 -3.37 -14.82
N THR A 457 -61.27 -4.31 -14.84
CA THR A 457 -62.55 -4.17 -14.11
C THR A 457 -62.41 -4.29 -12.59
N LYS A 458 -61.37 -4.98 -12.09
CA LYS A 458 -61.18 -5.30 -10.66
C LYS A 458 -59.72 -5.05 -10.27
N SER A 459 -59.49 -4.58 -9.03
CA SER A 459 -58.14 -4.45 -8.47
C SER A 459 -58.08 -4.86 -7.00
N LYS A 460 -56.92 -5.38 -6.56
CA LYS A 460 -56.68 -5.88 -5.21
C LYS A 460 -55.30 -5.50 -4.71
N ARG A 461 -55.23 -4.84 -3.55
CA ARG A 461 -53.97 -4.48 -2.88
C ARG A 461 -53.41 -5.65 -2.07
N LYS A 462 -52.09 -5.80 -2.05
CA LYS A 462 -51.33 -6.78 -1.24
C LYS A 462 -49.93 -6.20 -0.97
N GLY A 463 -49.70 -5.69 0.24
CA GLY A 463 -48.46 -4.96 0.53
C GLY A 463 -48.32 -3.73 -0.39
N PRO A 464 -47.12 -3.41 -0.90
CA PRO A 464 -46.90 -2.25 -1.77
C PRO A 464 -47.49 -2.40 -3.19
N TRP A 465 -48.05 -3.56 -3.57
CA TRP A 465 -48.56 -3.82 -4.91
C TRP A 465 -50.09 -3.84 -4.99
N THR A 466 -50.65 -3.16 -5.98
CA THR A 466 -52.02 -3.36 -6.47
C THR A 466 -51.99 -4.29 -7.68
N THR A 467 -52.60 -5.47 -7.57
CA THR A 467 -52.82 -6.36 -8.72
C THR A 467 -54.12 -5.96 -9.42
N ALA A 468 -54.06 -5.72 -10.74
CA ALA A 468 -55.22 -5.48 -11.59
C ALA A 468 -55.63 -6.79 -12.30
N THR A 469 -56.93 -7.01 -12.44
CA THR A 469 -57.53 -8.22 -13.03
C THR A 469 -58.65 -7.86 -14.01
N SER A 470 -58.73 -8.65 -15.07
CA SER A 470 -59.82 -8.68 -16.05
C SER A 470 -61.15 -9.13 -15.40
N GLU A 471 -62.27 -8.99 -16.10
CA GLU A 471 -63.57 -9.46 -15.60
C GLU A 471 -63.56 -10.94 -15.22
N ASP A 472 -62.90 -11.79 -16.02
CA ASP A 472 -62.72 -13.24 -15.75
C ASP A 472 -61.82 -13.55 -14.55
N GLY A 473 -61.20 -12.53 -13.94
CA GLY A 473 -60.26 -12.69 -12.84
C GLY A 473 -58.81 -12.96 -13.28
N THR A 474 -58.55 -13.04 -14.58
CA THR A 474 -57.20 -13.10 -15.15
C THR A 474 -56.39 -11.89 -14.69
N GLN A 475 -55.23 -12.12 -14.05
CA GLN A 475 -54.30 -11.04 -13.70
C GLN A 475 -53.76 -10.38 -14.98
N LEU A 476 -53.80 -9.05 -15.02
CA LEU A 476 -53.35 -8.24 -16.15
C LEU A 476 -51.99 -7.60 -15.87
N LEU A 477 -51.86 -6.92 -14.73
CA LEU A 477 -50.63 -6.27 -14.28
C LEU A 477 -50.59 -6.12 -12.75
N GLN A 478 -49.43 -5.75 -12.22
CA GLN A 478 -49.27 -5.23 -10.86
C GLN A 478 -48.70 -3.81 -10.92
N ALA A 479 -49.22 -2.91 -10.09
CA ALA A 479 -48.83 -1.52 -10.00
C ALA A 479 -48.34 -1.16 -8.59
N SER A 480 -47.27 -0.38 -8.49
CA SER A 480 -46.74 0.17 -7.23
C SER A 480 -46.28 1.60 -7.47
N VAL A 481 -46.78 2.57 -6.69
CA VAL A 481 -46.32 3.97 -6.76
C VAL A 481 -45.26 4.17 -5.68
N CYS A 482 -44.06 4.56 -6.11
CA CYS A 482 -42.89 4.74 -5.28
C CYS A 482 -42.52 6.22 -5.17
N PHE A 483 -42.32 6.70 -3.95
CA PHE A 483 -41.91 8.05 -3.62
C PHE A 483 -40.42 8.06 -3.25
N LEU A 484 -39.57 8.57 -4.14
CA LEU A 484 -38.14 8.77 -3.87
C LEU A 484 -37.91 10.15 -3.24
N SER A 485 -37.17 10.22 -2.13
CA SER A 485 -36.69 11.51 -1.62
C SER A 485 -35.54 12.03 -2.48
N GLN A 486 -35.79 13.07 -3.27
CA GLN A 486 -34.73 13.87 -3.88
C GLN A 486 -34.68 15.20 -3.13
N ASN A 487 -33.67 15.37 -2.29
CA ASN A 487 -33.36 16.66 -1.67
C ASN A 487 -32.19 17.31 -2.42
N THR A 488 -32.04 18.63 -2.33
CA THR A 488 -30.81 19.33 -2.72
C THR A 488 -29.59 18.61 -2.13
N PRO A 489 -28.52 18.32 -2.91
CA PRO A 489 -27.30 17.80 -2.34
C PRO A 489 -26.66 18.91 -1.50
N LEU A 490 -26.34 18.62 -0.24
CA LEU A 490 -25.82 19.61 0.69
C LEU A 490 -24.47 19.14 1.24
N LEU A 491 -23.61 20.10 1.57
CA LEU A 491 -22.31 19.83 2.16
C LEU A 491 -22.44 19.56 3.66
N TYR A 492 -21.77 18.51 4.12
CA TYR A 492 -21.64 18.18 5.53
C TYR A 492 -20.17 17.88 5.84
N ASN A 493 -19.72 18.28 7.03
CA ASN A 493 -18.48 17.79 7.60
C ASN A 493 -18.72 16.38 8.15
N VAL A 494 -17.94 15.41 7.69
CA VAL A 494 -18.10 14.00 8.04
C VAL A 494 -16.77 13.38 8.45
N THR A 495 -16.84 12.29 9.20
CA THR A 495 -15.77 11.29 9.33
C THR A 495 -16.24 10.00 8.66
N MET A 496 -15.40 9.41 7.80
CA MET A 496 -15.60 8.07 7.25
C MET A 496 -14.51 7.14 7.78
N THR A 497 -14.85 5.92 8.17
CA THR A 497 -13.88 4.94 8.68
C THR A 497 -14.10 3.54 8.10
N GLY A 498 -13.03 2.74 7.97
CA GLY A 498 -13.12 1.35 7.52
C GLY A 498 -11.77 0.75 7.13
N ARG A 499 -11.80 -0.25 6.23
CA ARG A 499 -10.61 -0.93 5.68
C ARG A 499 -10.24 -0.44 4.29
N ALA A 500 -9.00 -0.65 3.87
CA ALA A 500 -8.70 -0.65 2.44
C ALA A 500 -9.26 -1.91 1.77
N ILE A 501 -9.80 -1.75 0.56
CA ILE A 501 -10.29 -2.85 -0.30
C ILE A 501 -9.31 -3.06 -1.47
N PRO A 502 -9.22 -4.27 -2.06
CA PRO A 502 -8.31 -4.53 -3.18
C PRO A 502 -8.73 -3.83 -4.48
N SER A 503 -10.05 -3.70 -4.73
CA SER A 503 -10.65 -3.13 -5.93
C SER A 503 -12.10 -2.71 -5.67
N GLU A 504 -12.60 -1.72 -6.41
CA GLU A 504 -14.05 -1.46 -6.50
C GLU A 504 -14.73 -2.51 -7.42
N PRO A 505 -16.01 -2.87 -7.21
CA PRO A 505 -16.68 -3.89 -8.03
C PRO A 505 -16.75 -3.48 -9.51
N THR A 506 -16.22 -4.32 -10.40
CA THR A 506 -16.21 -4.05 -11.84
C THR A 506 -17.53 -4.44 -12.50
N SER A 507 -18.06 -3.53 -13.32
CA SER A 507 -19.21 -3.78 -14.18
C SER A 507 -18.99 -4.96 -15.14
N ILE A 508 -19.95 -5.91 -15.18
CA ILE A 508 -19.85 -7.15 -15.95
C ILE A 508 -19.93 -6.86 -17.46
N ALA A 509 -18.77 -6.84 -18.13
CA ALA A 509 -18.65 -6.45 -19.54
C ALA A 509 -19.21 -7.46 -20.58
N LYS A 510 -20.07 -8.41 -20.19
CA LYS A 510 -20.62 -9.44 -21.08
C LYS A 510 -22.07 -9.78 -20.73
N TRP A 511 -22.96 -9.57 -21.71
CA TRP A 511 -24.39 -9.85 -21.67
C TRP A 511 -24.76 -11.23 -21.09
N LYS A 512 -24.25 -12.32 -21.69
CA LYS A 512 -24.44 -13.71 -21.23
C LYS A 512 -23.85 -14.00 -19.83
N THR A 513 -23.18 -13.05 -19.20
CA THR A 513 -22.59 -13.17 -17.86
C THR A 513 -23.35 -12.35 -16.81
N LEU A 514 -24.22 -11.42 -17.20
CA LEU A 514 -25.12 -10.70 -16.28
C LEU A 514 -26.14 -11.64 -15.61
N GLN A 515 -26.61 -12.68 -16.30
CA GLN A 515 -27.46 -13.73 -15.72
C GLN A 515 -26.67 -14.75 -14.86
N GLY A 516 -25.35 -14.59 -14.69
CA GLY A 516 -24.52 -15.48 -13.88
C GLY A 516 -24.45 -15.05 -12.41
N LYS A 517 -24.35 -16.00 -11.48
CA LYS A 517 -24.12 -15.72 -10.05
C LYS A 517 -22.75 -15.08 -9.73
N ASN A 518 -21.89 -14.91 -10.73
CA ASN A 518 -20.56 -14.31 -10.61
C ASN A 518 -20.62 -12.81 -10.95
N GLY A 519 -20.16 -11.95 -10.05
CA GLY A 519 -20.11 -10.49 -10.25
C GLY A 519 -21.14 -9.70 -9.44
N THR A 520 -21.96 -10.35 -8.61
CA THR A 520 -22.93 -9.73 -7.68
C THR A 520 -22.30 -8.89 -6.56
N GLU A 521 -21.01 -8.59 -6.60
CA GLU A 521 -20.30 -7.81 -5.57
C GLU A 521 -20.78 -6.36 -5.50
N PHE A 522 -21.28 -5.80 -6.60
CA PHE A 522 -21.94 -4.48 -6.59
C PHE A 522 -23.31 -4.52 -5.88
N LEU A 523 -24.00 -5.67 -5.81
CA LEU A 523 -25.22 -5.85 -5.01
C LEU A 523 -24.84 -5.97 -3.52
N LYS A 524 -23.82 -6.78 -3.20
CA LYS A 524 -23.27 -6.90 -1.84
C LYS A 524 -22.86 -5.54 -1.27
N GLN A 525 -22.19 -4.70 -2.06
CA GLN A 525 -21.81 -3.33 -1.68
C GLN A 525 -23.01 -2.48 -1.19
N LEU A 526 -24.19 -2.68 -1.76
CA LEU A 526 -25.43 -1.97 -1.40
C LEU A 526 -26.16 -2.58 -0.18
N GLY A 527 -25.71 -3.73 0.33
CA GLY A 527 -26.37 -4.46 1.42
C GLY A 527 -27.52 -5.33 0.90
N ILE A 528 -27.22 -6.14 -0.12
CA ILE A 528 -28.06 -7.20 -0.69
C ILE A 528 -27.29 -8.52 -0.48
N GLY A 529 -27.95 -9.59 -0.06
CA GLY A 529 -27.32 -10.86 0.33
C GLY A 529 -26.40 -10.81 1.56
N VAL A 530 -26.26 -9.66 2.20
CA VAL A 530 -25.36 -9.36 3.33
C VAL A 530 -26.07 -8.39 4.28
N SER A 531 -25.80 -8.47 5.59
CA SER A 531 -26.38 -7.52 6.56
C SER A 531 -26.09 -6.06 6.16
N PRO A 532 -27.10 -5.18 6.08
CA PRO A 532 -26.88 -3.76 5.81
C PRO A 532 -25.96 -3.07 6.81
N SER A 533 -25.82 -3.60 8.04
CA SER A 533 -24.95 -3.04 9.08
C SER A 533 -23.46 -3.40 8.94
N ASP A 534 -23.10 -4.39 8.11
CA ASP A 534 -21.72 -4.87 8.00
C ASP A 534 -20.94 -4.10 6.91
N THR A 535 -20.37 -2.96 7.29
CA THR A 535 -19.62 -2.10 6.36
C THR A 535 -18.32 -2.75 5.86
N GLU A 536 -17.71 -3.65 6.63
CA GLU A 536 -16.46 -4.34 6.27
C GLU A 536 -16.74 -5.45 5.23
N ALA A 537 -17.76 -6.29 5.42
CA ALA A 537 -18.13 -7.30 4.43
C ALA A 537 -18.79 -6.71 3.16
N ARG A 538 -19.40 -5.52 3.26
CA ARG A 538 -19.88 -4.73 2.11
C ARG A 538 -18.76 -3.96 1.37
N GLY A 539 -17.55 -3.88 1.93
CA GLY A 539 -16.41 -3.16 1.33
C GLY A 539 -16.57 -1.62 1.28
N ILE A 540 -17.52 -1.06 2.02
CA ILE A 540 -17.79 0.39 2.06
C ILE A 540 -17.05 1.05 3.23
N LEU A 541 -17.46 2.24 3.64
CA LEU A 541 -17.02 2.91 4.86
C LEU A 541 -18.22 3.14 5.80
N ASP A 542 -17.98 3.11 7.10
CA ASP A 542 -18.91 3.66 8.10
C ASP A 542 -18.92 5.19 8.02
N LEU A 543 -20.10 5.81 8.10
CA LEU A 543 -20.30 7.25 7.97
C LEU A 543 -20.75 7.89 9.29
N LYS A 544 -19.94 8.81 9.81
CA LYS A 544 -20.32 9.68 10.93
C LYS A 544 -20.44 11.13 10.45
N ILE A 545 -21.64 11.69 10.54
CA ILE A 545 -21.91 13.08 10.17
C ILE A 545 -21.69 13.96 11.41
N LEU A 546 -20.93 15.05 11.26
CA LEU A 546 -20.49 15.92 12.37
C LEU A 546 -21.23 17.26 12.40
N SER A 547 -21.30 17.95 11.27
CA SER A 547 -21.97 19.25 11.14
C SER A 547 -22.39 19.55 9.69
N GLY A 548 -23.29 20.52 9.54
CA GLY A 548 -23.98 20.87 8.30
C GLY A 548 -25.50 20.98 8.56
N PRO A 549 -26.33 21.19 7.51
CA PRO A 549 -25.92 21.35 6.12
C PRO A 549 -25.26 22.70 5.82
N ALA A 550 -24.50 22.76 4.73
CA ALA A 550 -24.12 23.98 4.02
C ALA A 550 -24.51 23.85 2.53
N SER A 551 -24.62 24.99 1.84
CA SER A 551 -24.84 25.05 0.38
C SER A 551 -23.69 24.37 -0.38
N LEU A 552 -23.94 23.99 -1.64
CA LEU A 552 -22.86 23.59 -2.55
C LEU A 552 -22.02 24.79 -3.04
N ALA A 553 -22.50 26.02 -2.87
CA ALA A 553 -21.80 27.23 -3.25
C ALA A 553 -20.91 27.78 -2.13
N ASP A 554 -19.84 28.48 -2.51
CA ASP A 554 -19.03 29.30 -1.60
C ASP A 554 -19.75 30.58 -1.15
N THR A 555 -20.62 31.10 -2.01
CA THR A 555 -21.35 32.35 -1.85
C THR A 555 -22.84 32.11 -2.04
N GLY A 556 -23.66 32.71 -1.16
CA GLY A 556 -25.11 32.48 -1.12
C GLY A 556 -25.88 33.19 -2.23
N VAL A 557 -25.65 32.83 -3.50
CA VAL A 557 -26.46 33.31 -4.63
C VAL A 557 -27.85 32.70 -4.54
N ALA A 558 -28.85 33.56 -4.38
CA ALA A 558 -30.25 33.15 -4.24
C ALA A 558 -30.70 32.32 -5.45
N GLY A 559 -31.11 31.07 -5.19
CA GLY A 559 -31.55 30.13 -6.23
C GLY A 559 -30.47 29.20 -6.80
N TRP A 560 -29.19 29.33 -6.42
CA TRP A 560 -28.15 28.40 -6.91
C TRP A 560 -28.41 26.94 -6.48
N ASP A 561 -28.69 26.74 -5.19
CA ASP A 561 -29.05 25.42 -4.62
C ASP A 561 -30.33 24.84 -5.27
N GLU A 562 -31.26 25.69 -5.73
CA GLU A 562 -32.45 25.28 -6.48
C GLU A 562 -32.09 24.92 -7.92
N TRP A 563 -31.24 25.69 -8.61
CA TRP A 563 -30.77 25.38 -9.96
C TRP A 563 -30.01 24.05 -10.02
N VAL A 564 -29.07 23.81 -9.09
CA VAL A 564 -28.35 22.52 -9.00
C VAL A 564 -29.34 21.38 -8.69
N TYR A 565 -30.32 21.62 -7.82
CA TYR A 565 -31.38 20.66 -7.55
C TYR A 565 -32.20 20.32 -8.82
N GLN A 566 -32.59 21.31 -9.62
CA GLN A 566 -33.34 21.11 -10.88
C GLN A 566 -32.49 20.40 -11.96
N MET A 567 -31.21 20.75 -12.10
CA MET A 567 -30.29 20.05 -13.02
C MET A 567 -30.17 18.55 -12.69
N ILE A 568 -30.05 18.23 -11.40
CA ILE A 568 -30.03 16.84 -10.90
C ILE A 568 -31.41 16.20 -11.06
N HIS A 569 -32.50 16.95 -10.89
CA HIS A 569 -33.87 16.45 -11.09
C HIS A 569 -34.08 15.94 -12.51
N PHE A 570 -33.81 16.78 -13.53
CA PHE A 570 -33.93 16.37 -14.93
C PHE A 570 -33.01 15.21 -15.29
N SER A 571 -31.82 15.13 -14.68
CA SER A 571 -30.88 14.01 -14.87
C SER A 571 -31.37 12.68 -14.27
N LEU A 572 -32.10 12.73 -13.15
CA LEU A 572 -32.62 11.55 -12.45
C LEU A 572 -33.96 11.07 -13.04
N PHE A 573 -34.86 11.98 -13.39
CA PHE A 573 -36.23 11.69 -13.80
C PHE A 573 -36.48 11.81 -15.32
N ASP A 574 -35.40 11.79 -16.11
CA ASP A 574 -35.42 11.76 -17.57
C ASP A 574 -36.46 10.78 -18.12
N TYR A 575 -37.24 11.28 -19.08
CA TYR A 575 -38.43 10.60 -19.60
C TYR A 575 -38.16 10.15 -21.03
N SER A 576 -37.97 8.83 -21.23
CA SER A 576 -37.83 8.29 -22.57
C SER A 576 -39.07 8.60 -23.41
N ILE A 577 -38.83 9.05 -24.65
CA ILE A 577 -39.87 9.27 -25.67
C ILE A 577 -40.75 8.03 -25.89
N SER A 578 -40.24 6.84 -25.57
CA SER A 578 -40.96 5.56 -25.58
C SER A 578 -42.01 5.40 -24.47
N GLY A 579 -42.27 6.42 -23.64
CA GLY A 579 -43.34 6.41 -22.64
C GLY A 579 -42.93 5.85 -21.28
N GLY A 580 -41.66 6.03 -20.89
CA GLY A 580 -41.05 5.40 -19.71
C GLY A 580 -39.92 4.45 -20.08
N TRP A 581 -39.38 3.73 -19.10
CA TRP A 581 -38.24 2.83 -19.25
C TRP A 581 -38.64 1.37 -18.98
N THR A 582 -38.04 0.40 -19.69
CA THR A 582 -38.21 -1.04 -19.40
C THR A 582 -36.93 -1.69 -18.87
N PHE A 583 -37.07 -2.67 -17.98
CA PHE A 583 -35.96 -3.42 -17.36
C PHE A 583 -35.90 -4.91 -17.76
N ASN A 584 -36.68 -5.36 -18.74
CA ASN A 584 -36.60 -6.73 -19.27
C ASN A 584 -35.80 -6.75 -20.59
N ASN A 585 -34.51 -6.48 -20.51
CA ASN A 585 -33.70 -6.33 -21.73
C ASN A 585 -33.41 -7.68 -22.41
N ASP A 586 -33.40 -8.79 -21.67
CA ASP A 586 -32.97 -10.11 -22.16
C ASP A 586 -34.04 -10.90 -22.90
N ALA A 587 -35.33 -10.57 -22.71
CA ALA A 587 -36.43 -11.07 -23.54
C ALA A 587 -37.10 -10.01 -24.43
N LEU A 588 -36.66 -8.74 -24.43
CA LEU A 588 -37.28 -7.67 -25.23
C LEU A 588 -37.29 -8.03 -26.73
N GLN A 589 -38.49 -8.04 -27.31
CA GLN A 589 -38.74 -8.14 -28.73
C GLN A 589 -39.24 -6.77 -29.25
N GLY A 590 -39.49 -6.65 -30.55
CA GLY A 590 -39.97 -5.42 -31.18
C GLY A 590 -39.03 -4.91 -32.28
N TRP A 591 -39.27 -3.69 -32.75
CA TRP A 591 -38.44 -3.04 -33.77
C TRP A 591 -37.12 -2.54 -33.18
N PHE A 592 -36.12 -2.34 -34.04
CA PHE A 592 -34.82 -1.82 -33.61
C PHE A 592 -34.95 -0.47 -32.88
N ASP A 593 -35.80 0.45 -33.37
CA ASP A 593 -36.00 1.76 -32.76
C ASP A 593 -36.64 1.66 -31.37
N THR A 594 -37.51 0.66 -31.16
CA THR A 594 -38.10 0.31 -29.86
C THR A 594 -37.01 -0.20 -28.90
N VAL A 595 -36.24 -1.20 -29.34
CA VAL A 595 -35.18 -1.86 -28.56
C VAL A 595 -33.99 -0.93 -28.27
N ALA A 596 -33.76 0.09 -29.09
CA ALA A 596 -32.68 1.05 -28.90
C ALA A 596 -33.05 2.20 -27.94
N ASN A 597 -34.32 2.62 -27.85
CA ASN A 597 -34.73 3.81 -27.10
C ASN A 597 -35.46 3.52 -25.79
N TRP A 598 -36.17 2.39 -25.68
CA TRP A 598 -37.04 2.07 -24.55
C TRP A 598 -36.36 1.42 -23.33
N PRO A 599 -35.43 0.45 -23.46
CA PRO A 599 -34.83 -0.18 -22.29
C PRO A 599 -33.82 0.73 -21.58
N ALA A 600 -33.79 0.64 -20.25
CA ALA A 600 -32.67 1.16 -19.48
C ALA A 600 -31.39 0.36 -19.78
N HIS A 601 -30.20 0.88 -19.46
CA HIS A 601 -28.93 0.20 -19.69
C HIS A 601 -28.91 -1.18 -18.99
N PRO A 602 -28.42 -2.26 -19.64
CA PRO A 602 -28.42 -3.62 -19.10
C PRO A 602 -27.95 -3.80 -17.64
N GLU A 603 -27.00 -2.99 -17.17
CA GLU A 603 -26.51 -3.04 -15.79
C GLU A 603 -27.49 -2.43 -14.77
N HIS A 604 -28.26 -1.43 -15.16
CA HIS A 604 -29.34 -0.87 -14.33
C HIS A 604 -30.50 -1.85 -14.24
N SER A 605 -30.83 -2.52 -15.34
CA SER A 605 -31.82 -3.60 -15.38
C SER A 605 -31.40 -4.79 -14.53
N HIS A 606 -30.14 -5.24 -14.64
CA HIS A 606 -29.59 -6.32 -13.81
C HIS A 606 -29.57 -5.94 -12.32
N LEU A 607 -29.22 -4.70 -11.97
CA LEU A 607 -29.34 -4.15 -10.62
C LEU A 607 -30.80 -4.20 -10.12
N PHE A 608 -31.73 -3.65 -10.89
CA PHE A 608 -33.13 -3.49 -10.47
C PHE A 608 -33.84 -4.85 -10.32
N GLN A 609 -33.73 -5.71 -11.33
CA GLN A 609 -34.24 -7.09 -11.29
C GLN A 609 -33.61 -7.87 -10.13
N GLY A 610 -32.28 -7.80 -9.96
CA GLY A 610 -31.57 -8.51 -8.91
C GLY A 610 -31.98 -8.10 -7.50
N VAL A 611 -32.11 -6.79 -7.22
CA VAL A 611 -32.61 -6.30 -5.93
C VAL A 611 -34.06 -6.73 -5.71
N LEU A 612 -34.94 -6.54 -6.69
CA LEU A 612 -36.36 -6.83 -6.54
C LEU A 612 -36.63 -8.34 -6.33
N GLN A 613 -35.96 -9.20 -7.09
CA GLN A 613 -36.09 -10.66 -6.97
C GLN A 613 -35.46 -11.24 -5.69
N GLU A 614 -34.42 -10.60 -5.12
CA GLU A 614 -33.80 -11.06 -3.88
C GLU A 614 -34.51 -10.52 -2.61
N THR A 615 -35.23 -9.40 -2.70
CA THR A 615 -35.82 -8.73 -1.51
C THR A 615 -37.35 -8.66 -1.47
N ASP A 616 -38.06 -8.88 -2.59
CA ASP A 616 -39.51 -8.65 -2.75
C ASP A 616 -39.95 -7.20 -2.38
N ASP A 617 -39.01 -6.25 -2.39
CA ASP A 617 -39.19 -4.87 -1.95
C ASP A 617 -38.95 -3.87 -3.12
N PRO A 618 -40.03 -3.27 -3.68
CA PRO A 618 -39.91 -2.26 -4.74
C PRO A 618 -39.27 -0.95 -4.26
N ALA A 619 -39.40 -0.59 -2.97
CA ALA A 619 -38.78 0.61 -2.42
C ALA A 619 -37.26 0.43 -2.31
N ARG A 620 -36.80 -0.78 -1.97
CA ARG A 620 -35.38 -1.15 -2.01
C ARG A 620 -34.83 -1.12 -3.44
N ALA A 621 -35.54 -1.68 -4.41
CA ALA A 621 -35.12 -1.67 -5.82
C ALA A 621 -34.97 -0.25 -6.39
N VAL A 622 -35.96 0.63 -6.15
CA VAL A 622 -35.92 2.04 -6.58
C VAL A 622 -34.85 2.83 -5.83
N GLN A 623 -34.69 2.63 -4.50
CA GLN A 623 -33.62 3.26 -3.71
C GLN A 623 -32.23 3.00 -4.29
N GLU A 624 -31.96 1.73 -4.64
CA GLU A 624 -30.62 1.33 -5.06
C GLU A 624 -30.31 1.73 -6.51
N LEU A 625 -31.29 1.70 -7.40
CA LEU A 625 -31.16 2.23 -8.76
C LEU A 625 -30.83 3.73 -8.74
N PHE A 626 -31.64 4.54 -8.06
CA PHE A 626 -31.41 5.99 -8.02
C PHE A 626 -30.15 6.36 -7.25
N PHE A 627 -29.72 5.55 -6.26
CA PHE A 627 -28.41 5.74 -5.65
C PHE A 627 -27.26 5.55 -6.66
N ARG A 628 -27.33 4.59 -7.59
CA ARG A 628 -26.32 4.48 -8.67
C ARG A 628 -26.37 5.67 -9.62
N PHE A 629 -27.54 6.18 -9.99
CA PHE A 629 -27.62 7.44 -10.75
C PHE A 629 -27.00 8.63 -9.99
N TYR A 630 -27.25 8.76 -8.69
CA TYR A 630 -26.57 9.76 -7.84
C TYR A 630 -25.04 9.60 -7.84
N GLN A 631 -24.51 8.38 -7.88
CA GLN A 631 -23.06 8.15 -7.99
C GLN A 631 -22.52 8.56 -9.37
N MET A 632 -23.23 8.21 -10.45
CA MET A 632 -22.85 8.59 -11.81
C MET A 632 -22.80 10.11 -11.94
N ILE A 633 -23.89 10.80 -11.55
CA ILE A 633 -23.97 12.27 -11.54
C ILE A 633 -22.85 12.86 -10.67
N PHE A 634 -22.65 12.37 -9.44
CA PHE A 634 -21.60 12.90 -8.56
C PHE A 634 -20.20 12.80 -9.17
N HIS A 635 -19.86 11.66 -9.80
CA HIS A 635 -18.55 11.46 -10.39
C HIS A 635 -18.36 12.12 -11.76
N ASP A 636 -19.44 12.42 -12.47
CA ASP A 636 -19.43 13.24 -13.69
C ASP A 636 -19.26 14.74 -13.37
N ILE A 637 -19.91 15.26 -12.31
CA ILE A 637 -19.73 16.66 -11.87
C ILE A 637 -18.43 16.90 -11.08
N LEU A 638 -17.81 15.84 -10.52
CA LEU A 638 -16.61 15.93 -9.67
C LEU A 638 -15.42 16.72 -10.28
N PRO A 639 -15.10 16.64 -11.58
CA PRO A 639 -14.02 17.45 -12.20
C PRO A 639 -14.35 18.95 -12.28
N TYR A 640 -15.62 19.32 -12.15
CA TYR A 640 -16.11 20.70 -12.27
C TYR A 640 -16.27 21.41 -10.92
N PHE A 641 -15.97 20.74 -9.79
CA PHE A 641 -15.91 21.40 -8.49
C PHE A 641 -14.74 22.38 -8.44
N THR A 642 -15.02 23.62 -8.03
CA THR A 642 -14.09 24.75 -8.04
C THR A 642 -13.82 25.35 -6.65
N GLN A 643 -14.64 24.99 -5.65
CA GLN A 643 -14.44 25.33 -4.24
C GLN A 643 -13.43 24.36 -3.60
N GLN A 644 -12.43 24.89 -2.89
CA GLN A 644 -11.45 24.09 -2.16
C GLN A 644 -11.88 23.82 -0.71
N GLN A 645 -11.74 22.56 -0.27
CA GLN A 645 -12.01 22.10 1.08
C GLN A 645 -10.78 21.36 1.63
N SER A 646 -10.37 21.68 2.85
CA SER A 646 -9.28 20.96 3.53
C SER A 646 -9.81 19.65 4.12
N VAL A 647 -9.22 18.53 3.71
CA VAL A 647 -9.61 17.19 4.17
C VAL A 647 -8.40 16.44 4.70
N THR A 648 -8.63 15.59 5.70
CA THR A 648 -7.60 14.78 6.33
C THR A 648 -7.86 13.31 6.07
N THR A 649 -6.91 12.60 5.46
CA THR A 649 -7.09 11.19 5.04
C THR A 649 -5.99 10.28 5.58
N ILE A 650 -6.35 9.00 5.75
CA ILE A 650 -5.40 7.90 5.90
C ILE A 650 -5.66 6.92 4.75
N ASN A 651 -4.66 6.76 3.91
CA ASN A 651 -4.66 5.83 2.78
C ASN A 651 -3.62 4.73 3.04
N VAL A 652 -3.98 3.48 2.78
CA VAL A 652 -3.05 2.35 2.81
C VAL A 652 -2.06 2.45 1.64
N LYS A 653 -0.78 2.27 1.93
CA LYS A 653 0.27 2.13 0.92
C LYS A 653 0.98 0.79 1.07
N GLN A 654 1.44 0.25 -0.05
CA GLN A 654 2.36 -0.89 -0.06
C GLN A 654 3.75 -0.40 0.38
N VAL A 655 4.27 -0.91 1.49
CA VAL A 655 5.57 -0.53 2.05
C VAL A 655 6.39 -1.76 2.44
N LEU A 656 7.71 -1.67 2.29
CA LEU A 656 8.65 -2.74 2.61
C LEU A 656 9.03 -2.68 4.09
N ILE A 657 8.45 -3.56 4.91
CA ILE A 657 8.66 -3.58 6.38
C ILE A 657 9.09 -4.97 6.89
N PRO A 658 9.78 -5.06 8.04
CA PRO A 658 10.01 -6.33 8.73
C PRO A 658 8.70 -7.00 9.14
N ASN A 659 8.42 -8.18 8.58
CA ASN A 659 7.21 -8.98 8.83
C ASN A 659 7.47 -10.10 9.86
N LYS A 660 8.69 -10.63 9.91
CA LYS A 660 9.14 -11.63 10.89
C LYS A 660 10.16 -11.02 11.86
N TRP A 661 10.41 -11.71 12.97
CA TRP A 661 11.49 -11.41 13.93
C TRP A 661 12.66 -12.39 13.83
N THR A 662 12.60 -13.38 12.93
CA THR A 662 13.50 -14.55 12.94
C THR A 662 14.93 -14.14 12.61
N GLY A 663 15.12 -13.35 11.55
CA GLY A 663 16.42 -12.80 11.19
C GLY A 663 16.99 -11.92 12.30
N LEU A 664 16.19 -10.98 12.83
CA LEU A 664 16.65 -10.11 13.92
C LEU A 664 17.04 -10.87 15.20
N ILE A 665 16.29 -11.90 15.59
CA ILE A 665 16.63 -12.74 16.75
C ILE A 665 17.96 -13.49 16.54
N ILE A 666 18.22 -14.01 15.34
CA ILE A 666 19.49 -14.67 15.00
C ILE A 666 20.66 -13.68 15.14
N ILE A 667 20.51 -12.47 14.60
CA ILE A 667 21.54 -11.43 14.64
C ILE A 667 21.78 -10.90 16.06
N LEU A 668 20.74 -10.65 16.85
CA LEU A 668 20.89 -10.24 18.25
C LEU A 668 21.56 -11.35 19.09
N SER A 669 21.22 -12.61 18.86
CA SER A 669 21.88 -13.75 19.52
C SER A 669 23.35 -13.85 19.15
N GLY A 670 23.69 -13.68 17.86
CA GLY A 670 25.07 -13.64 17.38
C GLY A 670 25.87 -12.47 17.95
N VAL A 671 25.27 -11.28 18.09
CA VAL A 671 25.88 -10.11 18.73
C VAL A 671 26.15 -10.36 20.22
N ILE A 672 25.17 -10.88 20.97
CA ILE A 672 25.34 -11.21 22.40
C ILE A 672 26.48 -12.22 22.59
N LEU A 673 26.53 -13.25 21.73
CA LEU A 673 27.56 -14.27 21.75
C LEU A 673 28.96 -13.71 21.40
N HIS A 674 29.06 -12.83 20.40
CA HIS A 674 30.30 -12.13 20.05
C HIS A 674 30.80 -11.23 21.19
N LEU A 675 29.91 -10.46 21.83
CA LEU A 675 30.27 -9.62 22.97
C LEU A 675 30.76 -10.46 24.17
N ALA A 676 30.15 -11.63 24.41
CA ALA A 676 30.61 -12.57 25.43
C ALA A 676 31.99 -13.16 25.10
N LEU A 677 32.26 -13.56 23.86
CA LEU A 677 33.57 -14.06 23.40
C LEU A 677 34.66 -12.98 23.48
N THR A 678 34.32 -11.75 23.10
CA THR A 678 35.20 -10.57 23.22
C THR A 678 35.53 -10.28 24.68
N LEU A 679 34.53 -10.29 25.58
CA LEU A 679 34.75 -10.13 27.02
C LEU A 679 35.64 -11.24 27.60
N MET A 680 35.38 -12.50 27.24
CA MET A 680 36.16 -13.64 27.70
C MET A 680 37.62 -13.59 27.22
N THR A 681 37.87 -13.26 25.95
CA THR A 681 39.25 -13.12 25.43
C THR A 681 40.01 -11.97 26.10
N ILE A 682 39.34 -10.84 26.41
CA ILE A 682 39.94 -9.75 27.20
C ILE A 682 40.28 -10.20 28.62
N ILE A 683 39.37 -10.92 29.31
CA ILE A 683 39.62 -11.45 30.67
C ILE A 683 40.79 -12.44 30.67
N MET A 684 40.82 -13.35 29.69
CA MET A 684 41.92 -14.29 29.50
C MET A 684 43.25 -13.58 29.25
N PHE A 685 43.28 -12.56 28.38
CA PHE A 685 44.47 -11.76 28.14
C PHE A 685 44.94 -11.05 29.42
N MET A 686 44.04 -10.42 30.17
CA MET A 686 44.36 -9.74 31.43
C MET A 686 45.01 -10.68 32.46
N ALA A 687 44.47 -11.88 32.62
CA ALA A 687 44.95 -12.88 33.59
C ALA A 687 46.27 -13.54 33.15
N SER A 688 46.35 -13.94 31.88
CA SER A 688 47.41 -14.81 31.34
C SER A 688 48.69 -14.07 30.94
N THR A 689 48.62 -12.79 30.52
CA THR A 689 49.81 -11.99 30.19
C THR A 689 50.18 -10.99 31.29
N LYS A 690 51.46 -10.59 31.34
CA LYS A 690 52.04 -9.66 32.32
C LYS A 690 52.80 -8.52 31.66
N SER A 691 53.52 -8.79 30.58
CA SER A 691 54.46 -7.86 29.91
C SER A 691 54.05 -7.47 28.49
N SER A 692 53.22 -8.26 27.80
CA SER A 692 52.78 -7.99 26.44
C SER A 692 52.01 -6.67 26.33
N ILE A 693 52.52 -5.81 25.45
CA ILE A 693 51.81 -4.67 24.89
C ILE A 693 51.32 -5.07 23.49
N LEU A 694 50.03 -4.82 23.22
CA LEU A 694 49.42 -4.94 21.89
C LEU A 694 49.64 -3.66 21.08
N GLY A 695 49.72 -3.77 19.75
CA GLY A 695 49.78 -2.60 18.87
C GLY A 695 51.09 -1.81 18.91
N ASN A 696 52.20 -2.42 19.36
CA ASN A 696 53.50 -1.78 19.46
C ASN A 696 54.60 -2.64 18.81
N ALA A 697 54.96 -2.29 17.57
CA ALA A 697 55.91 -3.06 16.75
C ALA A 697 57.31 -3.15 17.38
N TRP A 698 57.88 -2.05 17.88
CA TRP A 698 59.20 -2.06 18.51
C TRP A 698 59.23 -2.92 19.78
N HIS A 699 58.16 -2.88 20.60
CA HIS A 699 57.99 -3.76 21.76
C HIS A 699 57.70 -5.22 21.36
N ALA A 700 57.26 -5.50 20.13
CA ALA A 700 57.07 -6.85 19.63
C ALA A 700 58.38 -7.48 19.12
N VAL A 701 59.19 -6.71 18.39
CA VAL A 701 60.49 -7.17 17.85
C VAL A 701 61.53 -7.30 18.96
N SER A 702 61.70 -6.28 19.81
CA SER A 702 62.67 -6.31 20.92
C SER A 702 62.40 -7.42 21.95
N GLN A 703 61.16 -7.93 22.03
CA GLN A 703 60.82 -9.05 22.90
C GLN A 703 61.16 -10.43 22.32
N ILE A 704 61.47 -10.54 21.01
CA ILE A 704 61.97 -11.78 20.41
C ILE A 704 63.47 -11.95 20.69
N ILE A 705 64.21 -10.84 20.71
CA ILE A 705 65.69 -10.82 20.76
C ILE A 705 66.17 -11.07 22.20
N SER A 706 66.74 -12.25 22.43
CA SER A 706 67.38 -12.68 23.67
C SER A 706 68.74 -13.34 23.34
N PRO A 707 69.61 -13.62 24.32
CA PRO A 707 70.89 -14.30 24.06
C PRO A 707 70.76 -15.66 23.38
N GLU A 708 69.62 -16.34 23.56
CA GLU A 708 69.31 -17.64 22.95
C GLU A 708 68.78 -17.53 21.50
N THR A 709 68.26 -16.36 21.10
CA THR A 709 67.66 -16.14 19.77
C THR A 709 68.45 -15.16 18.91
N SER A 710 69.37 -14.36 19.46
CA SER A 710 70.18 -13.40 18.70
C SER A 710 71.00 -14.10 17.62
N VAL A 711 71.62 -15.25 17.95
CA VAL A 711 72.38 -16.09 17.01
C VAL A 711 71.49 -16.61 15.87
N VAL A 712 70.21 -16.90 16.15
CA VAL A 712 69.23 -17.30 15.12
C VAL A 712 68.92 -16.13 14.21
N VAL A 713 68.58 -14.97 14.78
CA VAL A 713 68.25 -13.75 14.02
C VAL A 713 69.42 -13.30 13.15
N GLU A 714 70.64 -13.38 13.66
CA GLU A 714 71.88 -13.11 12.94
C GLU A 714 72.10 -14.10 11.79
N THR A 715 71.94 -15.41 12.03
CA THR A 715 72.04 -16.46 10.98
C THR A 715 70.96 -16.31 9.89
N VAL A 716 69.74 -15.91 10.25
CA VAL A 716 68.65 -15.65 9.29
C VAL A 716 68.94 -14.39 8.47
N SER A 717 69.46 -13.34 9.12
CA SER A 717 69.80 -12.06 8.48
C SER A 717 71.03 -12.14 7.58
N SER A 718 72.06 -12.92 7.95
CA SER A 718 73.29 -13.08 7.14
C SER A 718 73.05 -13.85 5.86
N ASN A 719 72.08 -14.78 5.87
CA ASN A 719 71.80 -15.72 4.78
C ASN A 719 70.55 -15.34 3.96
N GLY A 720 69.86 -14.24 4.30
CA GLY A 720 68.68 -13.77 3.56
C GLY A 720 67.50 -14.75 3.53
N MET A 721 67.35 -15.55 4.58
CA MET A 721 66.44 -16.71 4.59
C MET A 721 64.97 -16.29 4.64
N ARG A 722 64.11 -16.98 3.87
CA ARG A 722 62.65 -16.81 3.92
C ARG A 722 62.04 -17.73 4.98
N ASP A 723 60.83 -17.44 5.46
CA ASP A 723 60.10 -18.26 6.45
C ASP A 723 60.14 -19.77 6.15
N GLY A 724 59.91 -20.14 4.88
CA GLY A 724 59.92 -21.54 4.41
C GLY A 724 61.31 -22.20 4.40
N ASP A 725 62.39 -21.43 4.48
CA ASP A 725 63.76 -21.90 4.57
C ASP A 725 64.24 -21.92 6.03
N VAL A 726 63.83 -20.95 6.85
CA VAL A 726 63.94 -20.98 8.31
C VAL A 726 63.25 -22.22 8.89
N ALA A 727 62.03 -22.55 8.41
CA ALA A 727 61.27 -23.73 8.83
C ALA A 727 61.81 -25.08 8.29
N LYS A 728 62.83 -25.07 7.43
CA LYS A 728 63.64 -26.26 7.07
C LYS A 728 64.90 -26.31 7.94
N TRP A 729 65.62 -25.19 8.02
CA TRP A 729 66.83 -25.03 8.82
C TRP A 729 66.59 -25.42 10.28
N ALA A 730 65.57 -24.85 10.94
CA ALA A 730 65.24 -25.10 12.35
C ALA A 730 64.91 -26.58 12.64
N LYS A 731 64.44 -27.34 11.64
CA LYS A 731 64.24 -28.80 11.75
C LYS A 731 65.55 -29.56 11.56
N SER A 732 66.39 -29.17 10.60
CA SER A 732 67.71 -29.79 10.38
C SER A 732 68.70 -29.53 11.52
N THR A 733 68.52 -28.47 12.31
CA THR A 733 69.34 -28.13 13.48
C THR A 733 68.76 -28.57 14.83
N GLY A 734 67.58 -29.21 14.85
CA GLY A 734 66.87 -29.56 16.09
C GLY A 734 66.30 -28.37 16.88
N SER A 735 66.42 -27.15 16.35
CA SER A 735 65.93 -25.93 17.02
C SER A 735 64.41 -25.91 17.17
N ASP A 736 63.66 -26.48 16.21
CA ASP A 736 62.19 -26.61 16.24
C ASP A 736 61.66 -27.70 17.22
N GLU A 737 62.54 -28.41 17.92
CA GLU A 737 62.17 -29.28 19.06
C GLU A 737 61.97 -28.48 20.35
N HIS A 738 62.53 -27.27 20.42
CA HIS A 738 62.45 -26.39 21.59
C HIS A 738 61.28 -25.40 21.47
N LEU A 739 60.60 -25.14 22.59
CA LEU A 739 59.53 -24.14 22.66
C LEU A 739 60.08 -22.80 23.17
N TYR A 740 59.99 -21.78 22.31
CA TYR A 740 60.42 -20.41 22.59
C TYR A 740 59.22 -19.57 23.02
N GLY A 741 59.40 -18.72 24.03
CA GLY A 741 58.33 -17.88 24.57
C GLY A 741 58.88 -16.68 25.31
N LEU A 742 58.02 -15.70 25.59
CA LEU A 742 58.39 -14.47 26.27
C LEU A 742 58.61 -14.74 27.75
N SER A 743 59.88 -14.77 28.15
CA SER A 743 60.30 -15.12 29.51
C SER A 743 59.65 -14.19 30.56
N THR A 744 58.76 -14.76 31.38
CA THR A 744 58.41 -14.14 32.66
C THR A 744 59.43 -14.60 33.69
N CYS A 745 60.14 -13.63 34.29
CA CYS A 745 61.38 -13.80 35.06
C CYS A 745 61.16 -14.50 36.42
N ALA A 746 60.73 -15.77 36.39
CA ALA A 746 60.44 -16.61 37.55
C ALA A 746 60.75 -18.10 37.29
N ASP A 747 60.51 -18.60 36.07
CA ASP A 747 60.87 -19.97 35.67
C ASP A 747 62.25 -19.99 34.97
N ASN A 748 63.33 -19.74 35.73
CA ASN A 748 64.70 -20.01 35.28
C ASN A 748 65.02 -21.53 35.35
N LYS A 749 64.10 -22.32 34.77
CA LYS A 749 64.21 -23.76 34.55
C LYS A 749 63.72 -24.06 33.15
N ILE A 750 64.64 -24.54 32.31
CA ILE A 750 64.32 -25.18 31.04
C ILE A 750 63.25 -26.24 31.30
N ARG A 751 62.03 -26.07 30.78
CA ARG A 751 61.03 -27.14 30.77
C ARG A 751 61.38 -28.17 29.72
N ARG A 752 62.39 -28.99 30.01
CA ARG A 752 62.55 -30.30 29.37
C ARG A 752 61.27 -31.09 29.59
N ARG A 753 60.65 -31.55 28.51
CA ARG A 753 59.52 -32.47 28.53
C ARG A 753 59.47 -33.25 27.23
#